data_AF-A0A7S1TBN1-F1
#
_entry.id   AF-A0A7S1TBN1-F1
#
_cell.length_a   1.000
_cell.length_b   1.000
_cell.length_c   1.000
_cell.angle_alpha   90.00
_cell.angle_beta   90.00
_cell.angle_gamma   90.00
#
_symmetry.space_group_name_H-M   'P 1'
#
loop_
_entity.id
_entity.type
_entity.pdbx_description
1 polymer ?
#
loop_
_entity_poly.entity_id
_entity_poly.type
_entity_poly.pdbx_seq_one_letter_code
_entity_poly.pdbx_strand_id
1 'polypeptide(L)'
;MVADDSGSDVGDVGAEEWNEENEQDLGDVDEDGHVRKGEAVDEFGMDVELVWEGTTWNRKRAVGFDAGDGGQAQQNKAPVRIRAIDFGVMSMAEVGRMSELEVSSRELYQMPQRNPAPGGCLDSRLGPINKRAVCGTCGAMLQDCIGHFGFIRLHLPVFHIGFFKTIASILGAICKSCARVTLVGEEREALLRRARHPSMSLNLNARGAFFKKILDRAKKSGGQGFCPHCSAQNGPVKKISALKLVHFPYQLKTASKETRGGGQDAGNDAENEEAATAGSKVKKAKGSREDLSVKFKDAIAENPEVSKNAHRAGDDLTPLRVLRLFQRIPDEDVELLDMIPDVTRPEDMILQYLPVPPTCIRPSVCSDLSSGSTEDDLTMKLAEIAHVNTIIGQAISRGHPPNLLMENWEYIQLEVARYINSEAPGLPPSTQPGAKMIRGVSQRLKGKAGRFRGNLSGKRVDFSGRTVISPDPNLRITEVGVPERVAKTLTYPEVVTKHNLRRLKSAVLTGPDSYPGANFIVLSDGVKKFLRYGNREKTAQELAIGSIVERHLIDGDVVLFNRQPSLHRISIMAHRVRISPHRTFRFNECVCAPYNADFDGDEMNLHVPQTEEARAEALELMAVQKNLVTPRNGEPLVAATQDFLTTAFLLTSKDTFMDRFEFCRLVTFMCDGMSRVDIPPPAIIKPARLWSGKQLMGTLLRLSIDDNSLAETITTDCPEKGYSGKKRAVPQMVHNDAFVSVRRGELICGALGKISLGSGSKASLLYRLSRNCGPEAAAKAMCALSKFSSRWLSEQGFSIGVGDVM
;
A
#
# COMPACT_ATOMS: atom_id res chain seq x y z
N MET A 1 -52.15 -2.32 -22.36
CA MET A 1 -52.75 -2.40 -23.70
C MET A 1 -51.62 -2.38 -24.71
N VAL A 2 -51.54 -3.47 -25.48
CA VAL A 2 -50.82 -3.73 -26.73
C VAL A 2 -49.29 -3.60 -26.73
N ALA A 3 -48.68 -4.67 -27.23
CA ALA A 3 -47.26 -4.98 -27.36
C ALA A 3 -46.62 -4.29 -28.57
N ASP A 4 -45.29 -4.16 -28.54
CA ASP A 4 -44.43 -4.51 -29.67
C ASP A 4 -43.02 -4.88 -29.18
N ASP A 5 -42.53 -5.99 -29.73
CA ASP A 5 -41.27 -6.66 -29.49
C ASP A 5 -40.07 -5.90 -30.10
N SER A 6 -38.96 -5.83 -29.36
CA SER A 6 -37.59 -5.98 -29.90
C SER A 6 -36.58 -5.94 -28.75
N GLY A 7 -36.12 -7.12 -28.36
CA GLY A 7 -34.90 -7.28 -27.56
C GLY A 7 -33.65 -7.06 -28.41
N SER A 8 -32.61 -6.47 -27.82
CA SER A 8 -31.26 -6.48 -28.36
C SER A 8 -30.32 -7.03 -27.30
N ASP A 9 -29.75 -8.19 -27.64
CA ASP A 9 -28.90 -9.06 -26.86
C ASP A 9 -27.56 -8.47 -26.42
N VAL A 10 -27.15 -8.92 -25.24
CA VAL A 10 -25.76 -8.91 -24.76
C VAL A 10 -25.06 -10.09 -25.44
N GLY A 11 -24.31 -9.80 -26.50
CA GLY A 11 -23.51 -10.78 -27.25
C GLY A 11 -22.16 -11.05 -26.58
N ASP A 12 -21.99 -12.29 -26.14
CA ASP A 12 -20.74 -12.99 -25.84
C ASP A 12 -19.83 -12.95 -27.09
N VAL A 13 -18.60 -12.39 -27.00
CA VAL A 13 -17.64 -12.41 -28.11
C VAL A 13 -16.67 -13.55 -27.87
N GLY A 14 -16.84 -14.59 -28.66
CA GLY A 14 -16.09 -15.83 -28.63
C GLY A 14 -14.63 -15.71 -29.03
N ALA A 15 -13.90 -16.76 -28.69
CA ALA A 15 -12.57 -17.05 -29.20
C ALA A 15 -12.61 -17.24 -30.72
N GLU A 16 -11.91 -16.39 -31.46
CA GLU A 16 -11.62 -16.61 -32.87
C GLU A 16 -10.37 -17.50 -33.01
N GLU A 17 -10.55 -18.61 -33.72
CA GLU A 17 -9.48 -19.46 -34.24
C GLU A 17 -8.66 -18.67 -35.28
N TRP A 18 -7.33 -18.72 -35.17
CA TRP A 18 -6.40 -18.07 -36.09
C TRP A 18 -6.16 -18.94 -37.31
N ASN A 19 -6.47 -18.43 -38.51
CA ASN A 19 -6.21 -19.04 -39.82
C ASN A 19 -4.84 -18.62 -40.40
N GLU A 20 -4.21 -19.51 -41.17
CA GLU A 20 -2.87 -19.43 -41.79
C GLU A 20 -2.74 -18.49 -43.02
N GLU A 21 -3.49 -17.38 -43.13
CA GLU A 21 -3.54 -16.60 -44.40
C GLU A 21 -2.95 -15.17 -44.39
N ASN A 22 -2.15 -14.77 -43.38
CA ASN A 22 -1.45 -13.47 -43.39
C ASN A 22 0.07 -13.61 -43.54
N GLU A 23 0.51 -14.32 -44.59
CA GLU A 23 1.93 -14.54 -44.93
C GLU A 23 2.42 -13.62 -46.08
N GLN A 24 1.87 -12.42 -46.21
CA GLN A 24 2.29 -11.44 -47.24
C GLN A 24 2.39 -10.04 -46.62
N ASP A 25 3.53 -9.75 -45.99
CA ASP A 25 4.10 -8.39 -45.86
C ASP A 25 5.46 -8.47 -45.15
N LEU A 26 6.47 -9.03 -45.82
CA LEU A 26 7.88 -8.87 -45.47
C LEU A 26 8.65 -8.50 -46.74
N GLY A 27 9.20 -7.28 -46.74
CA GLY A 27 9.81 -6.63 -47.90
C GLY A 27 11.10 -7.27 -48.42
N ASP A 28 11.39 -6.93 -49.67
CA ASP A 28 12.48 -7.43 -50.52
C ASP A 28 13.90 -7.28 -49.94
N VAL A 29 14.77 -8.23 -50.31
CA VAL A 29 16.21 -8.29 -50.04
C VAL A 29 16.97 -7.73 -51.24
N ASP A 30 17.89 -6.79 -51.03
CA ASP A 30 18.75 -6.25 -52.11
C ASP A 30 19.88 -7.26 -52.47
N GLU A 31 20.31 -7.28 -53.74
CA GLU A 31 21.16 -8.33 -54.37
C GLU A 31 22.59 -8.50 -53.79
N ASP A 32 23.02 -7.69 -52.83
CA ASP A 32 24.35 -7.77 -52.17
C ASP A 32 24.31 -8.29 -50.71
N GLY A 33 23.19 -8.92 -50.29
CA GLY A 33 23.14 -9.70 -49.05
C GLY A 33 23.24 -8.90 -47.73
N HIS A 34 22.92 -7.60 -47.73
CA HIS A 34 22.80 -6.81 -46.50
C HIS A 34 21.34 -6.73 -46.04
N VAL A 35 21.05 -7.25 -44.83
CA VAL A 35 19.72 -7.20 -44.20
C VAL A 35 19.47 -5.81 -43.61
N ARG A 36 18.32 -5.21 -43.93
CA ARG A 36 17.89 -3.88 -43.41
C ARG A 36 17.71 -3.89 -41.89
N LYS A 37 18.17 -2.82 -41.23
CA LYS A 37 17.81 -2.48 -39.84
C LYS A 37 16.28 -2.37 -39.75
N GLY A 38 15.64 -3.20 -38.94
CA GLY A 38 14.22 -3.08 -38.64
C GLY A 38 14.01 -2.19 -37.43
N GLU A 39 13.43 -1.01 -37.62
CA GLU A 39 12.86 -0.21 -36.54
C GLU A 39 11.48 -0.77 -36.23
N ALA A 40 11.31 -1.35 -35.04
CA ALA A 40 10.02 -1.83 -34.57
C ALA A 40 9.55 -0.96 -33.39
N VAL A 41 8.33 -0.46 -33.50
CA VAL A 41 7.66 0.31 -32.45
C VAL A 41 6.82 -0.67 -31.62
N ASP A 42 7.11 -0.79 -30.32
CA ASP A 42 6.26 -1.59 -29.44
C ASP A 42 4.90 -0.91 -29.16
N GLU A 43 3.93 -1.62 -28.59
CA GLU A 43 2.57 -1.10 -28.28
C GLU A 43 2.56 0.13 -27.34
N PHE A 44 3.72 0.59 -26.88
CA PHE A 44 3.92 1.76 -26.04
C PHE A 44 4.72 2.88 -26.72
N GLY A 45 4.94 2.79 -28.04
CA GLY A 45 5.54 3.85 -28.84
C GLY A 45 7.06 3.98 -28.72
N MET A 46 7.80 2.90 -28.40
CA MET A 46 9.27 2.93 -28.36
C MET A 46 9.92 2.33 -29.59
N ASP A 47 10.92 3.03 -30.15
CA ASP A 47 11.83 2.47 -31.14
C ASP A 47 12.75 1.42 -30.48
N VAL A 48 12.60 0.17 -30.89
CA VAL A 48 13.45 -0.94 -30.44
C VAL A 48 14.39 -1.33 -31.58
N GLU A 49 15.70 -1.16 -31.37
CA GLU A 49 16.72 -1.63 -32.32
C GLU A 49 16.84 -3.16 -32.16
N LEU A 50 16.27 -3.89 -33.12
CA LEU A 50 16.33 -5.36 -33.18
C LEU A 50 17.46 -5.77 -34.13
N VAL A 51 18.32 -6.67 -33.69
CA VAL A 51 19.40 -7.23 -34.53
C VAL A 51 19.06 -8.68 -34.88
N TRP A 52 19.10 -8.98 -36.18
CA TRP A 52 18.89 -10.32 -36.72
C TRP A 52 20.23 -11.07 -36.81
N GLU A 53 20.36 -12.17 -36.07
CA GLU A 53 21.55 -13.04 -36.09
C GLU A 53 21.22 -14.41 -36.70
N GLY A 54 20.67 -14.39 -37.92
CA GLY A 54 20.51 -15.57 -38.79
C GLY A 54 19.49 -16.64 -38.36
N THR A 55 19.06 -16.66 -37.08
CA THR A 55 18.06 -17.59 -36.55
C THR A 55 17.12 -16.97 -35.50
N THR A 56 17.47 -15.84 -34.88
CA THR A 56 16.64 -15.12 -33.91
C THR A 56 16.81 -13.60 -33.98
N TRP A 57 15.78 -12.87 -33.55
CA TRP A 57 15.83 -11.43 -33.27
C TRP A 57 16.19 -11.20 -31.79
N ASN A 58 17.31 -10.53 -31.53
CA ASN A 58 17.75 -10.20 -30.18
C ASN A 58 17.54 -8.71 -29.89
N ARG A 59 17.03 -8.42 -28.68
CA ARG A 59 16.89 -7.05 -28.17
C ARG A 59 18.27 -6.57 -27.71
N LYS A 60 18.81 -5.54 -28.35
CA LYS A 60 20.10 -4.98 -27.92
C LYS A 60 19.93 -4.34 -26.54
N ARG A 61 20.71 -4.79 -25.55
CA ARG A 61 20.82 -4.13 -24.25
C ARG A 61 21.29 -2.69 -24.50
N ALA A 62 20.63 -1.70 -23.92
CA ALA A 62 21.27 -0.40 -23.71
C ALA A 62 22.48 -0.70 -22.83
N VAL A 63 23.66 -0.77 -23.45
CA VAL A 63 24.91 -1.10 -22.77
C VAL A 63 25.09 -0.08 -21.66
N GLY A 64 25.38 -0.57 -20.45
CA GLY A 64 25.67 0.26 -19.30
C GLY A 64 26.76 1.28 -19.64
N PHE A 65 26.64 2.47 -19.08
CA PHE A 65 27.69 3.48 -19.08
C PHE A 65 29.03 2.82 -18.68
N ASP A 66 29.94 2.70 -19.65
CA ASP A 66 31.33 2.36 -19.40
C ASP A 66 31.92 3.41 -18.46
N ALA A 67 32.27 2.97 -17.24
CA ALA A 67 33.07 3.74 -16.32
C ALA A 67 34.52 3.72 -16.81
N GLY A 68 34.81 4.56 -17.79
CA GLY A 68 36.13 4.73 -18.37
C GLY A 68 36.31 6.15 -18.89
N ASP A 69 36.39 7.14 -17.99
CA ASP A 69 37.48 8.11 -17.99
C ASP A 69 37.38 9.03 -16.77
N GLY A 70 38.55 9.40 -16.21
CA GLY A 70 38.70 10.23 -15.01
C GLY A 70 38.40 11.72 -15.23
N GLY A 71 37.22 12.04 -15.73
CA GLY A 71 36.72 13.41 -15.85
C GLY A 71 35.54 13.64 -14.92
N GLN A 72 35.61 14.65 -14.04
CA GLN A 72 34.46 15.15 -13.28
C GLN A 72 33.41 15.74 -14.25
N ALA A 73 32.62 14.87 -14.87
CA ALA A 73 31.44 15.27 -15.62
C ALA A 73 30.40 15.75 -14.61
N GLN A 74 30.22 17.06 -14.55
CA GLN A 74 29.13 17.71 -13.84
C GLN A 74 27.82 17.21 -14.48
N GLN A 75 27.29 16.10 -13.96
CA GLN A 75 26.11 15.44 -14.49
C GLN A 75 24.94 16.43 -14.52
N ASN A 76 24.45 16.73 -15.71
CA ASN A 76 23.19 17.42 -15.92
C ASN A 76 22.07 16.59 -15.28
N LYS A 77 21.69 16.91 -14.03
CA LYS A 77 20.61 16.25 -13.31
C LYS A 77 19.26 16.79 -13.79
N ALA A 78 18.90 16.46 -15.03
CA ALA A 78 17.51 16.61 -15.46
C ALA A 78 16.60 15.76 -14.56
N PRO A 79 15.38 16.22 -14.22
CA PRO A 79 14.46 15.44 -13.42
C PRO A 79 14.05 14.17 -14.18
N VAL A 80 14.24 13.00 -13.55
CA VAL A 80 13.88 11.69 -14.10
C VAL A 80 12.75 11.07 -13.30
N ARG A 81 11.86 10.31 -13.98
CA ARG A 81 10.77 9.56 -13.34
C ARG A 81 11.07 8.07 -13.41
N ILE A 82 10.95 7.39 -12.27
CA ILE A 82 11.08 5.93 -12.20
C ILE A 82 9.95 5.29 -13.02
N ARG A 83 10.28 4.50 -14.04
CA ARG A 83 9.31 3.82 -14.91
C ARG A 83 8.97 2.41 -14.43
N ALA A 84 9.98 1.64 -14.05
CA ALA A 84 9.85 0.25 -13.65
C ALA A 84 10.91 -0.10 -12.59
N ILE A 85 10.70 -1.21 -11.89
CA ILE A 85 11.64 -1.78 -10.92
C ILE A 85 11.86 -3.24 -11.31
N ASP A 86 13.10 -3.56 -11.68
CA ASP A 86 13.50 -4.91 -12.03
C ASP A 86 14.08 -5.62 -10.80
N PHE A 87 13.58 -6.82 -10.51
CA PHE A 87 14.03 -7.63 -9.39
C PHE A 87 15.00 -8.70 -9.87
N GLY A 88 16.15 -8.81 -9.21
CA GLY A 88 17.16 -9.84 -9.45
C GLY A 88 17.83 -10.29 -8.15
N VAL A 89 18.65 -11.33 -8.23
CA VAL A 89 19.50 -11.78 -7.12
C VAL A 89 20.90 -11.21 -7.33
N MET A 90 21.46 -10.58 -6.31
CA MET A 90 22.81 -10.02 -6.38
C MET A 90 23.86 -11.12 -6.42
N SER A 91 24.73 -11.06 -7.42
CA SER A 91 25.91 -11.91 -7.52
C SER A 91 26.98 -11.52 -6.51
N MET A 92 27.94 -12.40 -6.25
CA MET A 92 29.08 -12.09 -5.35
C MET A 92 29.87 -10.85 -5.80
N ALA A 93 30.07 -10.71 -7.12
CA ALA A 93 30.81 -9.59 -7.67
C ALA A 93 30.06 -8.26 -7.49
N GLU A 94 28.73 -8.29 -7.55
CA GLU A 94 27.89 -7.12 -7.26
C GLU A 94 27.91 -6.76 -5.78
N VAL A 95 27.79 -7.75 -4.89
CA VAL A 95 27.89 -7.51 -3.44
C VAL A 95 29.26 -6.94 -3.07
N GLY A 96 30.34 -7.42 -3.69
CA GLY A 96 31.67 -6.85 -3.52
C GLY A 96 31.76 -5.42 -4.03
N ARG A 97 31.26 -5.14 -5.24
CA ARG A 97 31.30 -3.79 -5.86
C ARG A 97 30.47 -2.76 -5.11
N MET A 98 29.33 -3.15 -4.53
CA MET A 98 28.47 -2.21 -3.79
C MET A 98 28.97 -1.90 -2.37
N SER A 99 29.92 -2.70 -1.87
CA SER A 99 30.31 -2.66 -0.47
C SER A 99 31.62 -1.92 -0.28
N GLU A 100 31.66 -1.06 0.74
CA GLU A 100 32.82 -0.22 1.06
C GLU A 100 33.76 -0.87 2.09
N LEU A 101 33.27 -1.90 2.80
CA LEU A 101 33.98 -2.51 3.92
C LEU A 101 33.72 -4.02 4.02
N GLU A 102 34.79 -4.78 4.19
CA GLU A 102 34.75 -6.14 4.70
C GLU A 102 34.67 -6.14 6.23
N VAL A 103 33.61 -6.72 6.79
CA VAL A 103 33.40 -6.86 8.23
C VAL A 103 33.94 -8.21 8.69
N SER A 104 34.98 -8.18 9.51
CA SER A 104 35.66 -9.36 10.03
C SER A 104 35.70 -9.43 11.56
N SER A 105 35.60 -8.29 12.24
CA SER A 105 35.67 -8.23 13.70
C SER A 105 34.31 -8.47 14.37
N ARG A 106 34.32 -9.23 15.47
CA ARG A 106 33.19 -9.38 16.39
C ARG A 106 32.99 -8.13 17.26
N GLU A 107 34.08 -7.42 17.54
CA GLU A 107 34.06 -6.29 18.48
C GLU A 107 33.21 -5.16 17.89
N LEU A 108 32.28 -4.66 18.69
CA LEU A 108 31.45 -3.51 18.30
C LEU A 108 32.15 -2.20 18.63
N TYR A 109 32.86 -2.16 19.76
CA TYR A 109 33.52 -0.98 20.28
C TYR A 109 34.92 -1.31 20.80
N GLN A 110 35.86 -0.40 20.57
CA GLN A 110 37.15 -0.38 21.25
C GLN A 110 36.99 0.23 22.64
N MET A 111 37.31 -0.57 23.66
CA MET A 111 37.41 -0.10 25.05
C MET A 111 38.82 0.46 25.30
N PRO A 112 38.99 1.52 26.12
CA PRO A 112 38.00 2.11 27.05
C PRO A 112 37.15 3.27 26.48
N GLN A 113 37.52 3.87 25.34
CA GLN A 113 36.84 5.07 24.83
C GLN A 113 35.47 4.82 24.15
N ARG A 114 35.03 3.55 24.06
CA ARG A 114 33.78 3.12 23.41
C ARG A 114 33.61 3.71 22.00
N ASN A 115 34.71 3.81 21.27
CA ASN A 115 34.68 4.17 19.85
C ASN A 115 34.34 2.93 19.03
N PRO A 116 33.67 3.06 17.87
CA PRO A 116 33.35 1.91 17.04
C PRO A 116 34.62 1.18 16.60
N ALA A 117 34.62 -0.15 16.69
CA ALA A 117 35.79 -0.91 16.32
C ALA A 117 36.02 -0.90 14.80
N PRO A 118 37.26 -0.69 14.33
CA PRO A 118 37.60 -0.72 12.92
C PRO A 118 37.39 -2.14 12.38
N GLY A 119 36.75 -2.27 11.22
CA GLY A 119 36.39 -3.57 10.63
C GLY A 119 35.30 -4.34 11.40
N GLY A 120 34.65 -3.69 12.38
CA GLY A 120 33.49 -4.21 13.10
C GLY A 120 32.17 -3.83 12.45
N CYS A 121 31.06 -4.33 13.00
CA CYS A 121 29.71 -4.10 12.46
C CYS A 121 29.24 -2.64 12.55
N LEU A 122 29.89 -1.79 13.36
CA LEU A 122 29.52 -0.38 13.57
C LEU A 122 30.58 0.59 13.02
N ASP A 123 31.47 0.13 12.15
CA ASP A 123 32.51 0.98 11.56
C ASP A 123 31.91 2.24 10.89
N SER A 124 32.52 3.40 11.14
CA SER A 124 32.11 4.71 10.63
C SER A 124 31.98 4.78 9.10
N ARG A 125 32.65 3.89 8.36
CA ARG A 125 32.53 3.76 6.90
C ARG A 125 31.16 3.24 6.45
N LEU A 126 30.46 2.49 7.30
CA LEU A 126 29.09 2.01 7.01
C LEU A 126 28.02 3.08 7.24
N GLY A 127 28.40 4.20 7.86
CA GLY A 127 27.53 5.33 8.16
C GLY A 127 27.75 5.88 9.56
N PRO A 128 27.20 7.07 9.85
CA PRO A 128 27.26 7.66 11.17
C PRO A 128 26.34 6.89 12.14
N ILE A 129 26.80 6.69 13.37
CA ILE A 129 26.02 5.99 14.42
C ILE A 129 25.09 6.96 15.14
N ASN A 130 25.58 8.18 15.37
CA ASN A 130 24.91 9.22 16.14
C ASN A 130 24.88 10.54 15.38
N LYS A 131 24.01 11.47 15.78
CA LYS A 131 23.90 12.81 15.16
C LYS A 131 25.20 13.62 15.13
N ARG A 132 26.13 13.35 16.05
CA ARG A 132 27.44 14.01 16.13
C ARG A 132 28.51 13.33 15.27
N ALA A 133 28.31 12.07 14.92
CA ALA A 133 29.26 11.31 14.13
C ALA A 133 29.11 11.68 12.65
N VAL A 134 30.22 11.69 11.93
CA VAL A 134 30.27 11.85 10.48
C VAL A 134 30.62 10.51 9.83
N CYS A 135 30.13 10.28 8.63
CA CYS A 135 30.45 9.08 7.88
C CYS A 135 31.92 9.10 7.43
N GLY A 136 32.63 7.97 7.59
CA GLY A 136 34.01 7.82 7.10
C GLY A 136 34.13 7.76 5.58
N THR A 137 33.04 7.49 4.85
CA THR A 137 33.04 7.31 3.38
C THR A 137 32.59 8.59 2.67
N CYS A 138 31.39 9.11 2.98
CA CYS A 138 30.85 10.30 2.33
C CYS A 138 31.07 11.62 3.09
N GLY A 139 31.59 11.59 4.33
CA GLY A 139 31.76 12.79 5.16
C GLY A 139 30.47 13.45 5.65
N ALA A 140 29.30 12.94 5.24
CA ALA A 140 28.00 13.50 5.59
C ALA A 140 27.56 13.14 7.02
N MET A 141 26.66 13.97 7.57
CA MET A 141 25.98 13.72 8.84
C MET A 141 24.83 12.72 8.66
N LEU A 142 24.22 12.30 9.77
CA LEU A 142 23.15 11.28 9.79
C LEU A 142 21.93 11.60 8.89
N GLN A 143 21.58 12.89 8.70
CA GLN A 143 20.41 13.28 7.90
C GLN A 143 20.67 13.20 6.38
N ASP A 144 21.91 13.45 5.96
CA ASP A 144 22.29 13.53 4.55
C ASP A 144 22.99 12.25 4.06
N CYS A 145 23.49 11.42 4.98
CA CYS A 145 24.12 10.15 4.65
C CYS A 145 23.08 9.11 4.24
N ILE A 146 23.22 8.58 3.03
CA ILE A 146 22.37 7.51 2.47
C ILE A 146 22.66 6.16 3.16
N GLY A 147 23.86 6.01 3.72
CA GLY A 147 24.39 4.77 4.28
C GLY A 147 25.15 3.94 3.24
N HIS A 148 26.17 3.22 3.68
CA HIS A 148 27.04 2.41 2.82
C HIS A 148 27.01 0.94 3.24
N PHE A 149 26.92 0.05 2.25
CA PHE A 149 26.90 -1.38 2.52
C PHE A 149 28.31 -1.89 2.84
N GLY A 150 28.36 -2.94 3.64
CA GLY A 150 29.54 -3.78 3.81
C GLY A 150 29.24 -5.21 3.39
N PHE A 151 30.21 -6.09 3.53
CA PHE A 151 30.00 -7.52 3.37
C PHE A 151 30.79 -8.33 4.40
N ILE A 152 30.30 -9.53 4.71
CA ILE A 152 31.05 -10.56 5.42
C ILE A 152 31.36 -11.66 4.41
N ARG A 153 32.66 -11.93 4.19
CA ARG A 153 33.10 -13.05 3.35
C ARG A 153 33.04 -14.35 4.14
N LEU A 154 32.14 -15.26 3.77
CA LEU A 154 32.00 -16.55 4.43
C LEU A 154 33.09 -17.51 3.95
N HIS A 155 33.78 -18.19 4.87
CA HIS A 155 34.79 -19.20 4.51
C HIS A 155 34.17 -20.45 3.88
N LEU A 156 32.94 -20.79 4.28
CA LEU A 156 32.14 -21.86 3.70
C LEU A 156 30.78 -21.30 3.25
N PRO A 157 30.28 -21.67 2.05
CA PRO A 157 29.01 -21.17 1.54
C PRO A 157 27.83 -21.67 2.37
N VAL A 158 26.73 -20.92 2.36
CA VAL A 158 25.52 -21.20 3.13
C VAL A 158 24.28 -21.10 2.25
N PHE A 159 23.27 -21.94 2.47
CA PHE A 159 21.99 -21.80 1.78
C PHE A 159 21.22 -20.55 2.23
N HIS A 160 20.72 -19.78 1.27
CA HIS A 160 19.75 -18.72 1.56
C HIS A 160 18.39 -19.32 1.93
N ILE A 161 17.89 -19.04 3.14
CA ILE A 161 16.64 -19.62 3.66
C ILE A 161 15.41 -19.32 2.75
N GLY A 162 15.39 -18.14 2.12
CA GLY A 162 14.31 -17.74 1.21
C GLY A 162 14.31 -18.53 -0.11
N PHE A 163 15.49 -18.93 -0.60
CA PHE A 163 15.63 -19.66 -1.87
C PHE A 163 15.71 -21.16 -1.68
N PHE A 164 15.77 -21.66 -0.44
CA PHE A 164 15.99 -23.08 -0.14
C PHE A 164 14.99 -24.02 -0.83
N LYS A 165 13.70 -23.63 -0.95
CA LYS A 165 12.68 -24.40 -1.66
C LYS A 165 12.92 -24.44 -3.18
N THR A 166 13.37 -23.33 -3.74
CA THR A 166 13.71 -23.19 -5.16
C THR A 166 14.97 -24.00 -5.49
N ILE A 167 16.01 -23.88 -4.67
CA ILE A 167 17.25 -24.68 -4.74
C ILE A 167 16.92 -26.18 -4.73
N ALA A 168 16.08 -26.64 -3.79
CA ALA A 168 15.67 -28.05 -3.73
C ALA A 168 14.90 -28.50 -4.99
N SER A 169 14.11 -27.61 -5.58
CA SER A 169 13.34 -27.90 -6.80
C SER A 169 14.23 -28.00 -8.03
N ILE A 170 15.20 -27.09 -8.18
CA ILE A 170 16.21 -27.09 -9.24
C ILE A 170 17.11 -28.32 -9.11
N LEU A 171 17.59 -28.61 -7.90
CA LEU A 171 18.35 -29.84 -7.62
C LEU A 171 17.56 -31.09 -7.95
N GLY A 172 16.22 -31.08 -7.84
CA GLY A 172 15.38 -32.19 -8.30
C GLY A 172 15.33 -32.34 -9.83
N ALA A 173 15.52 -31.25 -10.57
CA ALA A 173 15.39 -31.18 -12.03
C ALA A 173 16.72 -31.36 -12.80
N ILE A 174 17.87 -31.17 -12.15
CA ILE A 174 19.20 -31.34 -12.77
C ILE A 174 19.84 -32.70 -12.43
N CYS A 175 20.75 -33.16 -13.29
CA CYS A 175 21.62 -34.30 -13.01
C CYS A 175 22.76 -33.93 -12.05
N LYS A 176 23.07 -34.78 -11.07
CA LYS A 176 24.06 -34.49 -10.02
C LYS A 176 25.50 -34.78 -10.48
N SER A 177 25.67 -35.29 -11.70
CA SER A 177 26.97 -35.57 -12.32
C SER A 177 27.30 -34.56 -13.42
N CYS A 178 26.40 -34.35 -14.40
CA CYS A 178 26.63 -33.43 -15.52
C CYS A 178 25.98 -32.04 -15.37
N ALA A 179 25.23 -31.77 -14.30
CA ALA A 179 24.52 -30.51 -14.02
C ALA A 179 23.45 -30.06 -15.03
N ARG A 180 23.30 -30.73 -16.19
CA ARG A 180 22.22 -30.45 -17.15
C ARG A 180 20.84 -30.80 -16.61
N VAL A 181 19.82 -30.08 -17.09
CA VAL A 181 18.41 -30.37 -16.81
C VAL A 181 18.06 -31.72 -17.44
N THR A 182 17.33 -32.59 -16.73
CA THR A 182 17.03 -33.96 -17.20
C THR A 182 15.89 -34.03 -18.23
N LEU A 183 15.80 -33.03 -19.11
CA LEU A 183 14.85 -32.94 -20.23
C LEU A 183 15.62 -32.94 -21.55
N VAL A 184 15.21 -33.77 -22.51
CA VAL A 184 15.92 -33.96 -23.79
C VAL A 184 14.90 -34.06 -24.94
N GLY A 185 15.33 -33.71 -26.16
CA GLY A 185 14.55 -33.87 -27.40
C GLY A 185 13.53 -32.76 -27.64
N GLU A 186 12.53 -33.05 -28.47
CA GLU A 186 11.47 -32.11 -28.90
C GLU A 186 10.70 -31.49 -27.72
N GLU A 187 10.58 -32.22 -26.61
CA GLU A 187 9.94 -31.71 -25.39
C GLU A 187 10.65 -30.48 -24.81
N ARG A 188 12.00 -30.45 -24.86
CA ARG A 188 12.80 -29.31 -24.39
C ARG A 188 12.52 -28.08 -25.24
N GLU A 189 12.55 -28.24 -26.56
CA GLU A 189 12.36 -27.16 -27.52
C GLU A 189 10.93 -26.60 -27.49
N ALA A 190 9.92 -27.46 -27.36
CA ALA A 190 8.53 -27.04 -27.20
C ALA A 190 8.32 -26.19 -25.93
N LEU A 191 8.96 -26.57 -24.83
CA LEU A 191 8.90 -25.82 -23.57
C LEU A 191 9.64 -24.48 -23.66
N LEU A 192 10.81 -24.43 -24.32
CA LEU A 192 11.56 -23.19 -24.56
C LEU A 192 10.79 -22.21 -25.46
N ARG A 193 10.23 -22.69 -26.59
CA ARG A 193 9.39 -21.87 -27.48
C ARG A 193 8.24 -21.23 -26.73
N ARG A 194 7.58 -22.01 -25.87
CA ARG A 194 6.49 -21.50 -25.03
C ARG A 194 6.96 -20.55 -23.93
N ALA A 195 8.13 -20.79 -23.32
CA ALA A 195 8.69 -19.92 -22.29
C ALA A 195 9.05 -18.52 -22.82
N ARG A 196 9.52 -18.45 -24.07
CA ARG A 196 9.90 -17.22 -24.77
C ARG A 196 8.73 -16.47 -25.40
N HIS A 197 7.53 -17.06 -25.39
CA HIS A 197 6.36 -16.42 -25.98
C HIS A 197 6.00 -15.12 -25.21
N PRO A 198 5.74 -13.99 -25.89
CA PRO A 198 5.47 -12.70 -25.24
C PRO A 198 4.31 -12.75 -24.24
N SER A 199 3.26 -13.53 -24.52
CA SER A 199 2.12 -13.69 -23.61
C SER A 199 2.49 -14.29 -22.23
N MET A 200 3.63 -14.98 -22.15
CA MET A 200 4.15 -15.56 -20.91
C MET A 200 4.66 -14.48 -19.94
N SER A 201 5.03 -13.30 -20.45
CA SER A 201 5.51 -12.16 -19.64
C SER A 201 4.39 -11.35 -18.99
N LEU A 202 3.17 -11.43 -19.54
CA LEU A 202 2.00 -10.65 -19.09
C LEU A 202 1.32 -11.25 -17.85
N ASN A 203 1.46 -12.57 -17.61
CA ASN A 203 0.80 -13.26 -16.51
C ASN A 203 1.78 -14.04 -15.62
N LEU A 204 2.24 -13.40 -14.54
CA LEU A 204 3.15 -13.96 -13.54
C LEU A 204 2.66 -15.27 -12.91
N ASN A 205 1.34 -15.41 -12.67
CA ASN A 205 0.78 -16.63 -12.08
C ASN A 205 0.82 -17.80 -13.06
N ALA A 206 0.46 -17.55 -14.33
CA ALA A 206 0.55 -18.54 -15.39
C ALA A 206 2.00 -18.97 -15.66
N ARG A 207 2.93 -18.00 -15.62
CA ARG A 207 4.38 -18.24 -15.71
C ARG A 207 4.87 -19.15 -14.59
N GLY A 208 4.59 -18.81 -13.33
CA GLY A 208 4.98 -19.64 -12.19
C GLY A 208 4.39 -21.05 -12.22
N ALA A 209 3.13 -21.21 -12.63
CA ALA A 209 2.49 -22.51 -12.79
C ALA A 209 3.14 -23.34 -13.92
N PHE A 210 3.54 -22.69 -15.01
CA PHE A 210 4.22 -23.33 -16.13
C PHE A 210 5.61 -23.82 -15.75
N PHE A 211 6.45 -22.99 -15.13
CA PHE A 211 7.78 -23.41 -14.70
C PHE A 211 7.73 -24.49 -13.63
N LYS A 212 6.72 -24.47 -12.75
CA LYS A 212 6.46 -25.61 -11.86
C LYS A 212 6.19 -26.90 -12.63
N LYS A 213 5.40 -26.85 -13.72
CA LYS A 213 5.16 -28.03 -14.60
C LYS A 213 6.46 -28.50 -15.25
N ILE A 214 7.32 -27.60 -15.71
CA ILE A 214 8.65 -27.94 -16.27
C ILE A 214 9.49 -28.68 -15.23
N LEU A 215 9.63 -28.11 -14.03
CA LEU A 215 10.41 -28.70 -12.95
C LEU A 215 9.85 -30.07 -12.52
N ASP A 216 8.53 -30.24 -12.49
CA ASP A 216 7.91 -31.51 -12.13
C ASP A 216 8.06 -32.58 -13.23
N ARG A 217 8.07 -32.18 -14.51
CA ARG A 217 8.43 -33.08 -15.63
C ARG A 217 9.90 -33.49 -15.56
N ALA A 218 10.81 -32.54 -15.37
CA ALA A 218 12.23 -32.80 -15.23
C ALA A 218 12.50 -33.79 -14.07
N LYS A 219 11.87 -33.59 -12.90
CA LYS A 219 11.96 -34.53 -11.76
C LYS A 219 11.46 -35.94 -12.09
N LYS A 220 10.44 -36.08 -12.93
CA LYS A 220 9.91 -37.39 -13.35
C LYS A 220 10.89 -38.08 -14.30
N SER A 221 11.38 -37.38 -15.32
CA SER A 221 12.36 -37.91 -16.28
C SER A 221 13.66 -38.29 -15.58
N GLY A 222 14.17 -37.45 -14.68
CA GLY A 222 15.33 -37.76 -13.86
C GLY A 222 15.11 -38.88 -12.83
N GLY A 223 13.84 -39.15 -12.47
CA GLY A 223 13.44 -40.23 -11.55
C GLY A 223 13.32 -41.61 -12.19
N GLN A 224 13.48 -41.72 -13.52
CA GLN A 224 13.56 -42.99 -14.25
C GLN A 224 14.90 -43.72 -14.04
N GLY A 225 15.79 -43.14 -13.21
CA GLY A 225 16.97 -43.79 -12.68
C GLY A 225 18.27 -43.45 -13.39
N PHE A 226 18.23 -43.01 -14.65
CA PHE A 226 19.43 -42.66 -15.42
C PHE A 226 19.30 -41.29 -16.08
N CYS A 227 20.41 -40.54 -16.12
CA CYS A 227 20.48 -39.26 -16.82
C CYS A 227 20.48 -39.48 -18.35
N PRO A 228 19.65 -38.74 -19.11
CA PRO A 228 19.63 -38.87 -20.57
C PRO A 228 20.87 -38.28 -21.26
N HIS A 229 21.69 -37.49 -20.57
CA HIS A 229 22.91 -36.89 -21.15
C HIS A 229 24.20 -37.65 -20.82
N CYS A 230 24.35 -38.16 -19.59
CA CYS A 230 25.59 -38.78 -19.12
C CYS A 230 25.41 -40.19 -18.55
N SER A 231 24.19 -40.73 -18.61
CA SER A 231 23.84 -42.06 -18.09
C SER A 231 24.13 -42.29 -16.61
N ALA A 232 24.44 -41.24 -15.83
CA ALA A 232 24.63 -41.33 -14.40
C ALA A 232 23.31 -41.61 -13.66
N GLN A 233 23.38 -42.33 -12.54
CA GLN A 233 22.19 -42.63 -11.76
C GLN A 233 21.64 -41.40 -11.03
N ASN A 234 20.35 -41.13 -11.21
CA ASN A 234 19.66 -40.03 -10.55
C ASN A 234 18.44 -40.58 -9.80
N GLY A 235 18.44 -40.40 -8.48
CA GLY A 235 17.26 -40.59 -7.64
C GLY A 235 16.70 -39.28 -7.06
N PRO A 236 15.70 -39.37 -6.16
CA PRO A 236 15.02 -38.21 -5.59
C PRO A 236 15.92 -37.45 -4.61
N VAL A 237 15.76 -36.12 -4.62
CA VAL A 237 16.31 -35.23 -3.59
C VAL A 237 15.23 -34.99 -2.54
N LYS A 238 15.56 -35.21 -1.26
CA LYS A 238 14.65 -35.01 -0.13
C LYS A 238 15.22 -33.99 0.84
N LYS A 239 14.33 -33.21 1.46
CA LYS A 239 14.64 -32.35 2.60
C LYS A 239 14.56 -33.18 3.87
N ILE A 240 15.66 -33.29 4.62
CA ILE A 240 15.69 -34.03 5.90
C ILE A 240 15.48 -33.09 7.09
N SER A 241 16.16 -31.95 7.08
CA SER A 241 16.03 -30.92 8.12
C SER A 241 15.77 -29.55 7.48
N ALA A 242 15.67 -28.48 8.28
CA ALA A 242 15.39 -27.13 7.77
C ALA A 242 16.33 -26.68 6.65
N LEU A 243 17.61 -27.05 6.73
CA LEU A 243 18.66 -26.60 5.81
C LEU A 243 19.55 -27.75 5.27
N LYS A 244 19.15 -29.01 5.45
CA LYS A 244 19.86 -30.19 4.92
C LYS A 244 19.09 -30.85 3.77
N LEU A 245 19.77 -31.01 2.64
CA LEU A 245 19.29 -31.70 1.45
C LEU A 245 20.12 -32.96 1.23
N VAL A 246 19.43 -34.07 0.92
CA VAL A 246 20.08 -35.35 0.66
C VAL A 246 19.54 -35.95 -0.62
N HIS A 247 20.44 -36.42 -1.46
CA HIS A 247 20.15 -37.13 -2.69
C HIS A 247 20.21 -38.64 -2.46
N PHE A 248 19.20 -39.37 -2.89
CA PHE A 248 19.17 -40.83 -2.77
C PHE A 248 19.31 -41.47 -4.16
N PRO A 249 20.52 -41.58 -4.72
CA PRO A 249 20.73 -42.02 -6.11
C PRO A 249 20.12 -43.38 -6.44
N TYR A 250 20.09 -44.29 -5.46
CA TYR A 250 19.66 -45.68 -5.66
C TYR A 250 18.21 -45.97 -5.24
N GLN A 251 17.45 -44.97 -4.76
CA GLN A 251 16.03 -45.13 -4.41
C GLN A 251 15.14 -44.73 -5.59
N LEU A 252 14.74 -45.70 -6.42
CA LEU A 252 13.78 -45.48 -7.50
C LEU A 252 12.34 -45.43 -6.95
N LYS A 253 11.51 -44.54 -7.49
CA LYS A 253 10.06 -44.56 -7.22
C LYS A 253 9.45 -45.74 -7.99
N THR A 254 8.80 -46.67 -7.28
CA THR A 254 7.97 -47.71 -7.91
C THR A 254 6.80 -47.03 -8.63
N ALA A 255 6.64 -47.30 -9.93
CA ALA A 255 5.49 -46.84 -10.70
C ALA A 255 4.20 -47.41 -10.08
N SER A 256 3.24 -46.53 -9.78
CA SER A 256 1.89 -46.87 -9.32
C SER A 256 1.12 -47.58 -10.44
N LYS A 257 0.46 -48.69 -10.08
CA LYS A 257 -0.46 -49.50 -10.92
C LYS A 257 -1.39 -48.63 -11.76
N GLU A 258 -1.41 -48.89 -13.06
CA GLU A 258 -2.50 -48.50 -13.96
C GLU A 258 -3.79 -49.24 -13.58
N THR A 259 -4.86 -48.44 -13.57
CA THR A 259 -6.27 -48.79 -13.46
C THR A 259 -6.71 -49.84 -14.49
N ARG A 260 -7.32 -50.93 -14.00
CA ARG A 260 -8.30 -51.72 -14.75
C ARG A 260 -9.55 -51.91 -13.91
N GLY A 261 -10.61 -51.22 -14.34
CA GLY A 261 -12.01 -51.67 -14.40
C GLY A 261 -12.71 -52.19 -13.14
N GLY A 262 -13.71 -51.41 -12.70
CA GLY A 262 -15.07 -51.91 -12.49
C GLY A 262 -15.45 -52.41 -11.09
N GLY A 263 -16.63 -51.97 -10.63
CA GLY A 263 -17.45 -52.70 -9.67
C GLY A 263 -17.63 -52.01 -8.31
N GLN A 264 -18.88 -51.73 -7.99
CA GLN A 264 -19.39 -51.11 -6.78
C GLN A 264 -19.31 -52.04 -5.54
N ASP A 265 -19.29 -51.42 -4.36
CA ASP A 265 -20.17 -51.67 -3.19
C ASP A 265 -19.49 -51.80 -1.82
N ALA A 266 -20.10 -51.05 -0.89
CA ALA A 266 -20.31 -51.29 0.55
C ALA A 266 -19.14 -51.30 1.57
N GLY A 267 -19.33 -50.50 2.63
CA GLY A 267 -19.25 -51.00 4.01
C GLY A 267 -18.00 -50.67 4.84
N ASN A 268 -18.12 -49.60 5.63
CA ASN A 268 -17.94 -49.53 7.09
C ASN A 268 -16.83 -50.28 7.85
N ASP A 269 -16.31 -49.52 8.83
CA ASP A 269 -15.93 -49.89 10.19
C ASP A 269 -14.48 -50.29 10.52
N ALA A 270 -14.14 -49.85 11.72
CA ALA A 270 -12.84 -49.71 12.33
C ALA A 270 -12.41 -50.95 13.13
N GLU A 271 -11.18 -50.86 13.62
CA GLU A 271 -10.59 -51.58 14.74
C GLU A 271 -9.78 -52.86 14.45
N ASN A 272 -8.58 -52.80 15.04
CA ASN A 272 -7.80 -53.83 15.70
C ASN A 272 -6.51 -54.38 15.09
N GLU A 273 -5.54 -54.34 16.00
CA GLU A 273 -4.17 -54.82 15.95
C GLU A 273 -4.07 -56.35 15.96
N GLU A 274 -2.89 -56.78 15.50
CA GLU A 274 -2.17 -58.02 15.81
C GLU A 274 -2.52 -59.35 15.11
N ALA A 275 -1.42 -59.91 14.56
CA ALA A 275 -1.13 -61.30 14.24
C ALA A 275 -1.80 -61.96 13.02
N ALA A 276 -1.10 -61.90 11.87
CA ALA A 276 -0.95 -63.07 11.00
C ALA A 276 0.31 -62.97 10.13
N THR A 277 1.10 -64.02 10.23
CA THR A 277 2.32 -64.34 9.51
C THR A 277 2.08 -64.62 8.02
N ALA A 278 3.16 -64.43 7.25
CA ALA A 278 3.45 -65.04 5.96
C ALA A 278 2.69 -64.54 4.71
N GLY A 279 3.45 -63.87 3.84
CA GLY A 279 3.37 -64.12 2.40
C GLY A 279 2.90 -62.98 1.52
N SER A 280 3.81 -62.07 1.15
CA SER A 280 4.02 -61.71 -0.26
C SER A 280 5.28 -60.86 -0.42
N LYS A 281 6.31 -61.50 -0.98
CA LYS A 281 7.60 -60.92 -1.31
C LYS A 281 7.43 -59.76 -2.29
N VAL A 282 7.63 -58.54 -1.80
CA VAL A 282 7.97 -57.39 -2.65
C VAL A 282 9.26 -57.74 -3.40
N LYS A 283 9.20 -57.87 -4.72
CA LYS A 283 10.40 -57.93 -5.58
C LYS A 283 11.10 -56.57 -5.51
N LYS A 284 11.97 -56.38 -4.51
CA LYS A 284 12.96 -55.29 -4.48
C LYS A 284 13.89 -55.43 -5.69
N ALA A 285 14.10 -54.35 -6.42
CA ALA A 285 15.03 -54.28 -7.54
C ALA A 285 16.45 -54.72 -7.09
N LYS A 286 16.88 -55.90 -7.53
CA LYS A 286 18.16 -56.55 -7.16
C LYS A 286 19.40 -55.72 -7.52
N GLY A 287 19.36 -54.94 -8.61
CA GLY A 287 20.54 -54.22 -9.11
C GLY A 287 21.09 -53.10 -8.21
N SER A 288 20.26 -52.51 -7.34
CA SER A 288 20.68 -51.35 -6.51
C SER A 288 21.57 -51.69 -5.31
N ARG A 289 21.57 -52.96 -4.86
CA ARG A 289 22.24 -53.38 -3.61
C ARG A 289 23.66 -53.89 -3.85
N GLU A 290 23.94 -54.41 -5.03
CA GLU A 290 25.26 -54.94 -5.41
C GLU A 290 26.27 -53.80 -5.60
N ASP A 291 25.90 -52.70 -6.28
CA ASP A 291 26.75 -51.51 -6.49
C ASP A 291 27.14 -50.78 -5.19
N LEU A 292 26.21 -50.67 -4.22
CA LEU A 292 26.51 -50.08 -2.90
C LEU A 292 27.48 -50.96 -2.10
N SER A 293 27.30 -52.29 -2.17
CA SER A 293 28.19 -53.21 -1.47
C SER A 293 29.62 -53.11 -1.96
N VAL A 294 29.83 -52.80 -3.25
CA VAL A 294 31.15 -52.59 -3.87
C VAL A 294 31.82 -51.32 -3.39
N LYS A 295 31.10 -50.20 -3.28
CA LYS A 295 31.66 -48.92 -2.82
C LYS A 295 32.03 -48.89 -1.33
N PHE A 296 31.31 -49.66 -0.50
CA PHE A 296 31.52 -49.68 0.95
C PHE A 296 32.36 -50.88 1.42
N LYS A 297 32.99 -51.67 0.54
CA LYS A 297 33.76 -52.87 0.93
C LYS A 297 34.84 -52.54 1.96
N ASP A 298 35.64 -51.52 1.69
CA ASP A 298 36.77 -51.14 2.54
C ASP A 298 36.29 -50.57 3.90
N ALA A 299 35.25 -49.74 3.88
CA ALA A 299 34.67 -49.17 5.10
C ALA A 299 33.95 -50.20 5.97
N ILE A 300 33.32 -51.21 5.37
CA ILE A 300 32.67 -52.32 6.10
C ILE A 300 33.72 -53.24 6.73
N ALA A 301 34.88 -53.40 6.08
CA ALA A 301 35.99 -54.18 6.63
C ALA A 301 36.59 -53.53 7.88
N GLU A 302 36.71 -52.19 7.90
CA GLU A 302 37.22 -51.45 9.07
C GLU A 302 36.17 -51.25 10.18
N ASN A 303 34.90 -51.03 9.81
CA ASN A 303 33.82 -50.81 10.78
C ASN A 303 32.53 -51.57 10.42
N PRO A 304 32.24 -52.70 11.08
CA PRO A 304 31.08 -53.53 10.77
C PRO A 304 29.73 -52.84 11.07
N GLU A 305 29.69 -51.78 11.89
CA GLU A 305 28.47 -50.99 12.13
C GLU A 305 28.00 -50.21 10.89
N VAL A 306 28.91 -49.92 9.95
CA VAL A 306 28.57 -49.27 8.67
C VAL A 306 27.64 -50.15 7.84
N SER A 307 27.80 -51.47 7.91
CA SER A 307 26.96 -52.42 7.17
C SER A 307 25.47 -52.33 7.54
N LYS A 308 25.17 -52.04 8.81
CA LYS A 308 23.79 -51.88 9.31
C LYS A 308 23.13 -50.64 8.72
N ASN A 309 23.88 -49.54 8.58
CA ASN A 309 23.38 -48.23 8.15
C ASN A 309 23.57 -47.92 6.66
N ALA A 310 24.38 -48.71 5.93
CA ALA A 310 24.71 -48.48 4.52
C ALA A 310 23.48 -48.36 3.60
N HIS A 311 22.40 -49.08 3.88
CA HIS A 311 21.16 -49.00 3.09
C HIS A 311 20.41 -47.66 3.21
N ARG A 312 20.73 -46.86 4.23
CA ARG A 312 20.19 -45.51 4.46
C ARG A 312 21.15 -44.41 4.01
N ALA A 313 22.34 -44.79 3.51
CA ALA A 313 23.34 -43.84 3.04
C ALA A 313 22.76 -43.06 1.85
N GLY A 314 22.53 -41.77 2.10
CA GLY A 314 22.23 -40.79 1.08
C GLY A 314 23.45 -39.93 0.82
N ASP A 315 23.47 -39.33 -0.35
CA ASP A 315 24.50 -38.40 -0.75
C ASP A 315 24.15 -36.98 -0.24
N ASP A 316 24.91 -36.48 0.73
CA ASP A 316 24.68 -35.19 1.36
C ASP A 316 25.00 -34.05 0.38
N LEU A 317 23.97 -33.28 0.01
CA LEU A 317 24.11 -32.11 -0.86
C LEU A 317 24.44 -30.88 -0.02
N THR A 318 25.72 -30.77 0.36
CA THR A 318 26.22 -29.61 1.09
C THR A 318 26.21 -28.34 0.22
N PRO A 319 26.10 -27.13 0.81
CA PRO A 319 26.10 -25.88 0.04
C PRO A 319 27.30 -25.74 -0.89
N LEU A 320 28.49 -26.18 -0.47
CA LEU A 320 29.71 -26.15 -1.28
C LEU A 320 29.59 -27.02 -2.53
N ARG A 321 28.99 -28.21 -2.39
CA ARG A 321 28.78 -29.11 -3.52
C ARG A 321 27.69 -28.59 -4.46
N VAL A 322 26.59 -28.09 -3.91
CA VAL A 322 25.51 -27.50 -4.71
C VAL A 322 26.00 -26.30 -5.51
N LEU A 323 26.85 -25.46 -4.91
CA LEU A 323 27.47 -24.33 -5.60
C LEU A 323 28.27 -24.79 -6.83
N ARG A 324 29.12 -25.80 -6.67
CA ARG A 324 29.89 -26.37 -7.80
C ARG A 324 28.99 -27.01 -8.87
N LEU A 325 27.83 -27.53 -8.48
CA LEU A 325 26.86 -28.06 -9.44
C LEU A 325 26.18 -26.93 -10.22
N PHE A 326 25.75 -25.87 -9.54
CA PHE A 326 25.08 -24.72 -10.16
C PHE A 326 25.99 -23.98 -11.14
N GLN A 327 27.26 -23.79 -10.80
CA GLN A 327 28.27 -23.20 -11.71
C GLN A 327 28.47 -24.00 -13.01
N ARG A 328 28.15 -25.29 -13.02
CA ARG A 328 28.29 -26.17 -14.20
C ARG A 328 27.02 -26.21 -15.07
N ILE A 329 25.94 -25.55 -14.68
CA ILE A 329 24.72 -25.49 -15.49
C ILE A 329 25.00 -24.61 -16.72
N PRO A 330 24.72 -25.08 -17.94
CA PRO A 330 24.89 -24.26 -19.15
C PRO A 330 23.78 -23.21 -19.26
N ASP A 331 24.08 -22.06 -19.86
CA ASP A 331 23.15 -20.92 -19.90
C ASP A 331 21.84 -21.22 -20.65
N GLU A 332 21.87 -22.10 -21.65
CA GLU A 332 20.65 -22.56 -22.34
C GLU A 332 19.66 -23.27 -21.40
N ASP A 333 20.16 -23.96 -20.38
CA ASP A 333 19.34 -24.69 -19.41
C ASP A 333 18.86 -23.78 -18.27
N VAL A 334 19.48 -22.61 -18.08
CA VAL A 334 19.08 -21.62 -17.05
C VAL A 334 17.70 -21.03 -17.38
N GLU A 335 17.41 -20.81 -18.67
CA GLU A 335 16.11 -20.31 -19.11
C GLU A 335 14.95 -21.26 -18.76
N LEU A 336 15.20 -22.58 -18.79
CA LEU A 336 14.24 -23.61 -18.36
C LEU A 336 13.94 -23.57 -16.86
N LEU A 337 14.81 -22.96 -16.07
CA LEU A 337 14.69 -22.84 -14.62
C LEU A 337 13.98 -21.54 -14.18
N ASP A 338 13.37 -20.81 -15.11
CA ASP A 338 12.73 -19.50 -14.89
C ASP A 338 13.73 -18.39 -14.52
N MET A 339 14.91 -18.41 -15.12
CA MET A 339 15.98 -17.44 -14.86
C MET A 339 16.50 -16.84 -16.15
N ILE A 340 16.97 -15.59 -16.08
CA ILE A 340 17.59 -14.87 -17.20
C ILE A 340 19.10 -14.91 -16.96
N PRO A 341 19.89 -15.55 -17.85
CA PRO A 341 21.33 -15.75 -17.64
C PRO A 341 22.12 -14.47 -17.33
N ASP A 342 21.76 -13.36 -17.97
CA ASP A 342 22.43 -12.05 -17.81
C ASP A 342 22.10 -11.33 -16.49
N VAL A 343 21.06 -11.76 -15.78
CA VAL A 343 20.53 -11.07 -14.59
C VAL A 343 20.67 -11.92 -13.34
N THR A 344 20.43 -13.23 -13.43
CA THR A 344 20.48 -14.10 -12.26
C THR A 344 20.83 -15.52 -12.68
N ARG A 345 21.88 -16.08 -12.08
CA ARG A 345 22.25 -17.49 -12.23
C ARG A 345 21.88 -18.30 -10.99
N PRO A 346 21.69 -19.63 -11.11
CA PRO A 346 21.33 -20.46 -9.98
C PRO A 346 22.33 -20.41 -8.82
N GLU A 347 23.63 -20.21 -9.09
CA GLU A 347 24.66 -20.10 -8.04
C GLU A 347 24.47 -18.88 -7.12
N ASP A 348 23.87 -17.79 -7.59
CA ASP A 348 23.70 -16.55 -6.82
C ASP A 348 22.73 -16.73 -5.65
N MET A 349 21.90 -17.78 -5.67
CA MET A 349 21.03 -18.15 -4.55
C MET A 349 21.81 -18.71 -3.35
N ILE A 350 23.10 -19.03 -3.50
CA ILE A 350 23.96 -19.56 -2.44
C ILE A 350 24.84 -18.43 -1.91
N LEU A 351 24.76 -18.18 -0.61
CA LEU A 351 25.48 -17.09 0.03
C LEU A 351 26.93 -17.48 0.24
N GLN A 352 27.82 -16.77 -0.43
CA GLN A 352 29.26 -16.74 -0.15
C GLN A 352 29.66 -15.41 0.49
N TYR A 353 29.00 -14.33 0.08
CA TYR A 353 29.17 -12.98 0.62
C TYR A 353 27.83 -12.59 1.24
N LEU A 354 27.83 -12.31 2.54
CA LEU A 354 26.65 -11.82 3.23
C LEU A 354 26.67 -10.29 3.24
N PRO A 355 25.75 -9.59 2.55
CA PRO A 355 25.70 -8.14 2.59
C PRO A 355 25.33 -7.66 3.99
N VAL A 356 26.14 -6.76 4.52
CA VAL A 356 25.93 -6.07 5.79
C VAL A 356 25.20 -4.76 5.51
N PRO A 357 23.99 -4.56 6.05
CA PRO A 357 23.24 -3.33 5.82
C PRO A 357 23.95 -2.15 6.52
N PRO A 358 23.81 -0.93 5.96
CA PRO A 358 24.29 0.29 6.58
C PRO A 358 23.73 0.52 7.98
N THR A 359 24.39 1.37 8.77
CA THR A 359 23.95 1.71 10.14
C THR A 359 22.58 2.39 10.19
N CYS A 360 22.16 3.09 9.13
CA CYS A 360 20.85 3.74 9.05
C CYS A 360 19.67 2.74 9.07
N ILE A 361 19.88 1.49 8.66
CA ILE A 361 18.85 0.42 8.70
C ILE A 361 18.74 -0.21 10.10
N ARG A 362 19.83 -0.15 10.87
CA ARG A 362 19.99 -0.79 12.19
C ARG A 362 20.53 0.22 13.22
N PRO A 363 19.73 1.25 13.55
CA PRO A 363 20.17 2.33 14.41
C PRO A 363 20.41 1.85 15.85
N SER A 364 21.47 2.36 16.47
CA SER A 364 21.72 2.21 17.89
C SER A 364 20.83 3.17 18.70
N VAL A 365 20.29 2.72 19.82
CA VAL A 365 19.46 3.55 20.71
C VAL A 365 20.26 3.90 21.96
N CYS A 366 20.62 5.16 22.12
CA CYS A 366 21.21 5.65 23.37
C CYS A 366 20.14 5.70 24.47
N SER A 367 20.41 5.11 25.63
CA SER A 367 19.58 5.31 26.82
C SER A 367 20.05 6.55 27.58
N ASP A 368 19.12 7.41 28.00
CA ASP A 368 19.46 8.65 28.73
C ASP A 368 19.92 8.40 30.18
N LEU A 369 19.58 7.23 30.75
CA LEU A 369 19.73 6.95 32.19
C LEU A 369 21.04 6.22 32.56
N SER A 370 21.68 5.57 31.59
CA SER A 370 22.97 4.92 31.76
C SER A 370 23.83 5.27 30.55
N SER A 371 25.13 5.47 30.74
CA SER A 371 26.11 5.76 29.69
C SER A 371 26.31 4.54 28.77
N GLY A 372 25.24 4.22 28.02
CA GLY A 372 24.95 2.97 27.35
C GLY A 372 24.14 3.19 26.07
N SER A 373 24.56 2.59 24.97
CA SER A 373 23.74 2.32 23.79
C SER A 373 23.22 0.89 23.85
N THR A 374 21.94 0.71 23.50
CA THR A 374 21.39 -0.60 23.13
C THR A 374 21.48 -0.76 21.62
N GLU A 375 22.08 -1.86 21.20
CA GLU A 375 22.31 -2.15 19.78
C GLU A 375 21.12 -2.89 19.19
N ASP A 376 20.92 -2.69 17.88
CA ASP A 376 19.86 -3.37 17.14
C ASP A 376 20.14 -4.89 17.04
N ASP A 377 19.05 -5.67 17.08
CA ASP A 377 19.01 -7.12 16.88
C ASP A 377 19.86 -7.61 15.69
N LEU A 378 19.84 -6.89 14.56
CA LEU A 378 20.61 -7.25 13.36
C LEU A 378 22.11 -7.05 13.59
N THR A 379 22.51 -5.98 14.26
CA THR A 379 23.92 -5.70 14.57
C THR A 379 24.50 -6.80 15.46
N MET A 380 23.75 -7.24 16.48
CA MET A 380 24.18 -8.33 17.36
C MET A 380 24.34 -9.64 16.58
N LYS A 381 23.40 -9.97 15.69
CA LYS A 381 23.48 -11.19 14.87
C LYS A 381 24.62 -11.17 13.87
N LEU A 382 24.90 -10.03 13.25
CA LEU A 382 26.03 -9.89 12.32
C LEU A 382 27.37 -10.07 13.04
N ALA A 383 27.51 -9.55 14.25
CA ALA A 383 28.71 -9.75 15.07
C ALA A 383 28.91 -11.23 15.46
N GLU A 384 27.82 -11.94 15.78
CA GLU A 384 27.86 -13.39 16.03
C GLU A 384 28.26 -14.17 14.76
N ILE A 385 27.69 -13.85 13.60
CA ILE A 385 28.03 -14.48 12.32
C ILE A 385 29.51 -14.27 11.98
N ALA A 386 30.02 -13.04 12.14
CA ALA A 386 31.45 -12.73 11.92
C ALA A 386 32.36 -13.52 12.87
N HIS A 387 31.94 -13.70 14.13
CA HIS A 387 32.69 -14.49 15.10
C HIS A 387 32.76 -15.98 14.72
N VAL A 388 31.62 -16.60 14.41
CA VAL A 388 31.58 -18.02 14.00
C VAL A 388 32.37 -18.23 12.70
N ASN A 389 32.29 -17.29 11.76
CA ASN A 389 33.06 -17.33 10.52
C ASN A 389 34.57 -17.32 10.77
N THR A 390 35.03 -16.52 11.75
CA THR A 390 36.44 -16.49 12.17
C THR A 390 36.87 -17.81 12.81
N ILE A 391 35.99 -18.43 13.63
CA ILE A 391 36.24 -19.75 14.23
C ILE A 391 36.39 -20.82 13.14
N ILE A 392 35.52 -20.82 12.12
CA ILE A 392 35.60 -21.76 10.99
C ILE A 392 36.91 -21.56 10.22
N GLY A 393 37.32 -20.32 9.94
CA GLY A 393 38.60 -20.02 9.30
C GLY A 393 39.79 -20.55 10.11
N GLN A 394 39.78 -20.34 11.43
CA GLN A 394 40.80 -20.89 12.32
C GLN A 394 40.78 -22.43 12.34
N ALA A 395 39.60 -23.04 12.35
CA ALA A 395 39.44 -24.49 12.36
C ALA A 395 39.99 -25.16 11.11
N ILE A 396 39.83 -24.52 9.95
CA ILE A 396 40.40 -24.98 8.68
C ILE A 396 41.93 -24.85 8.71
N SER A 397 42.45 -23.70 9.17
CA SER A 397 43.90 -23.45 9.20
C SER A 397 44.66 -24.36 10.20
N ARG A 398 44.03 -24.71 11.32
CA ARG A 398 44.61 -25.56 12.37
C ARG A 398 44.36 -27.05 12.17
N GLY A 399 43.52 -27.44 11.20
CA GLY A 399 43.19 -28.83 10.92
C GLY A 399 42.36 -29.52 12.01
N HIS A 400 41.29 -28.87 12.49
CA HIS A 400 40.37 -29.49 13.46
C HIS A 400 39.63 -30.71 12.87
N PRO A 401 39.15 -31.64 13.73
CA PRO A 401 38.42 -32.82 13.26
C PRO A 401 37.16 -32.43 12.47
N PRO A 402 36.80 -33.20 11.43
CA PRO A 402 35.73 -32.84 10.49
C PRO A 402 34.35 -32.72 11.16
N ASN A 403 34.09 -33.48 12.23
CA ASN A 403 32.81 -33.41 12.95
C ASN A 403 32.59 -32.01 13.54
N LEU A 404 33.60 -31.44 14.19
CA LEU A 404 33.54 -30.09 14.76
C LEU A 404 33.40 -29.01 13.67
N LEU A 405 34.02 -29.22 12.51
CA LEU A 405 33.87 -28.32 11.37
C LEU A 405 32.44 -28.34 10.83
N MET A 406 31.84 -29.53 10.70
CA MET A 406 30.46 -29.69 10.26
C MET A 406 29.46 -29.09 11.25
N GLU A 407 29.66 -29.27 12.56
CA GLU A 407 28.82 -28.66 13.60
C GLU A 407 28.86 -27.12 13.54
N ASN A 408 30.06 -26.54 13.41
CA ASN A 408 30.21 -25.09 13.26
C ASN A 408 29.60 -24.58 11.94
N TRP A 409 29.67 -25.37 10.86
CA TRP A 409 29.07 -25.01 9.58
C TRP A 409 27.54 -25.07 9.61
N GLU A 410 26.95 -26.06 10.28
CA GLU A 410 25.51 -26.10 10.54
C GLU A 410 25.08 -24.94 11.43
N TYR A 411 25.90 -24.57 12.41
CA TYR A 411 25.62 -23.44 13.30
C TYR A 411 25.60 -22.09 12.55
N ILE A 412 26.62 -21.77 11.74
CA ILE A 412 26.61 -20.51 10.96
C ILE A 412 25.43 -20.47 9.98
N GLN A 413 25.05 -21.62 9.42
CA GLN A 413 23.90 -21.73 8.53
C GLN A 413 22.58 -21.42 9.23
N LEU A 414 22.41 -21.85 10.48
CA LEU A 414 21.25 -21.50 11.29
C LEU A 414 21.24 -20.01 11.66
N GLU A 415 22.37 -19.42 12.00
CA GLU A 415 22.45 -18.00 12.36
C GLU A 415 22.16 -17.07 11.17
N VAL A 416 22.67 -17.38 9.98
CA VAL A 416 22.33 -16.66 8.74
C VAL A 416 20.84 -16.82 8.40
N ALA A 417 20.26 -18.01 8.60
CA ALA A 417 18.83 -18.21 8.40
C ALA A 417 17.98 -17.38 9.37
N ARG A 418 18.37 -17.33 10.66
CA ARG A 418 17.70 -16.52 11.69
C ARG A 418 17.81 -15.03 11.41
N TYR A 419 18.94 -14.56 10.87
CA TYR A 419 19.15 -13.17 10.46
C TYR A 419 18.13 -12.73 9.40
N ILE A 420 17.86 -13.58 8.40
CA ILE A 420 16.89 -13.28 7.33
C ILE A 420 15.44 -13.49 7.80
N ASN A 421 15.15 -14.65 8.39
CA ASN A 421 13.82 -15.04 8.83
C ASN A 421 13.88 -15.90 10.10
N SER A 422 13.69 -15.28 11.26
CA SER A 422 13.78 -15.94 12.56
C SER A 422 12.61 -16.91 12.84
N GLU A 423 11.49 -16.77 12.14
CA GLU A 423 10.26 -17.59 12.28
C GLU A 423 10.16 -18.71 11.23
N ALA A 424 11.23 -19.00 10.49
CA ALA A 424 11.16 -20.02 9.45
C ALA A 424 10.88 -21.42 10.05
N PRO A 425 9.92 -22.19 9.49
CA PRO A 425 9.52 -23.47 10.05
C PRO A 425 10.65 -24.51 9.97
N GLY A 426 10.90 -25.20 11.10
CA GLY A 426 11.91 -26.23 11.23
C GLY A 426 13.26 -25.75 11.77
N LEU A 427 13.43 -24.44 12.03
CA LEU A 427 14.60 -23.96 12.77
C LEU A 427 14.48 -24.40 14.25
N PRO A 428 15.54 -24.95 14.86
CA PRO A 428 15.53 -25.21 16.30
C PRO A 428 15.35 -23.87 17.04
N PRO A 429 14.54 -23.85 18.12
CA PRO A 429 14.40 -22.66 18.96
C PRO A 429 15.79 -22.21 19.46
N SER A 430 15.92 -20.92 19.76
CA SER A 430 17.16 -20.39 20.34
C SER A 430 17.55 -21.22 21.54
N THR A 431 18.83 -21.62 21.63
CA THR A 431 19.36 -22.50 22.66
C THR A 431 19.24 -21.90 24.08
N GLN A 432 18.92 -20.62 24.20
CA GLN A 432 18.73 -19.91 25.46
C GLN A 432 17.25 -19.89 25.90
N PRO A 433 16.89 -20.51 27.03
CA PRO A 433 15.55 -20.41 27.61
C PRO A 433 15.23 -18.95 27.98
N GLY A 434 14.12 -18.41 27.46
CA GLY A 434 13.67 -17.04 27.74
C GLY A 434 14.26 -15.94 26.85
N ALA A 435 15.11 -16.27 25.86
CA ALA A 435 15.59 -15.29 24.90
C ALA A 435 14.43 -14.80 24.00
N LYS A 436 14.22 -13.48 23.94
CA LYS A 436 13.24 -12.87 23.04
C LYS A 436 13.53 -13.27 21.59
N MET A 437 12.49 -13.59 20.84
CA MET A 437 12.61 -13.88 19.42
C MET A 437 13.11 -12.63 18.69
N ILE A 438 14.22 -12.80 17.99
CA ILE A 438 14.95 -11.72 17.33
C ILE A 438 14.16 -11.26 16.10
N ARG A 439 14.15 -9.95 15.83
CA ARG A 439 13.49 -9.39 14.64
C ARG A 439 14.44 -9.36 13.45
N GLY A 440 14.47 -10.47 12.71
CA GLY A 440 15.15 -10.59 11.42
C GLY A 440 14.58 -9.67 10.33
N VAL A 441 15.20 -9.68 9.15
CA VAL A 441 14.85 -8.79 8.03
C VAL A 441 13.39 -8.99 7.58
N SER A 442 12.95 -10.24 7.46
CA SER A 442 11.58 -10.58 7.01
C SER A 442 10.49 -10.07 7.96
N GLN A 443 10.73 -10.15 9.27
CA GLN A 443 9.82 -9.70 10.32
C GLN A 443 9.61 -8.18 10.27
N ARG A 444 10.65 -7.41 9.90
CA ARG A 444 10.56 -5.94 9.74
C ARG A 444 9.74 -5.53 8.53
N LEU A 445 9.69 -6.37 7.49
CA LEU A 445 8.93 -6.11 6.28
C LEU A 445 7.45 -6.51 6.42
N LYS A 446 7.17 -7.64 7.06
CA LYS A 446 5.83 -8.24 7.17
C LYS A 446 5.01 -7.70 8.34
N GLY A 447 3.70 -7.96 8.31
CA GLY A 447 2.78 -7.65 9.40
C GLY A 447 2.21 -6.23 9.38
N LYS A 448 1.39 -5.90 10.40
CA LYS A 448 0.71 -4.60 10.50
C LYS A 448 1.69 -3.45 10.79
N ALA A 449 2.70 -3.71 11.62
CA ALA A 449 3.75 -2.75 11.95
C ALA A 449 4.98 -2.85 11.00
N GLY A 450 4.93 -3.73 10.00
CA GLY A 450 5.98 -3.88 9.01
C GLY A 450 6.03 -2.73 8.01
N ARG A 451 7.13 -2.61 7.27
CA ARG A 451 7.38 -1.48 6.36
C ARG A 451 6.31 -1.29 5.28
N PHE A 452 5.82 -2.36 4.66
CA PHE A 452 4.83 -2.24 3.58
C PHE A 452 3.54 -1.56 4.05
N ARG A 453 3.01 -1.95 5.20
CA ARG A 453 1.73 -1.41 5.71
C ARG A 453 1.90 -0.16 6.57
N GLY A 454 2.89 -0.15 7.45
CA GLY A 454 3.05 0.89 8.49
C GLY A 454 3.94 2.07 8.11
N ASN A 455 4.68 1.98 6.99
CA ASN A 455 5.55 3.08 6.53
C ASN A 455 5.30 3.48 5.07
N LEU A 456 4.99 2.53 4.18
CA LEU A 456 4.76 2.80 2.76
C LEU A 456 3.29 3.13 2.48
N SER A 457 2.37 2.19 2.74
CA SER A 457 0.93 2.42 2.48
C SER A 457 0.30 3.41 3.46
N GLY A 458 0.63 3.31 4.74
CA GLY A 458 0.24 4.27 5.76
C GLY A 458 1.48 4.86 6.39
N LYS A 459 1.52 6.17 6.59
CA LYS A 459 2.59 6.86 7.31
C LYS A 459 2.02 7.99 8.15
N ARG A 460 2.76 8.37 9.19
CA ARG A 460 2.48 9.61 9.91
C ARG A 460 2.84 10.78 9.00
N VAL A 461 1.97 11.79 8.99
CA VAL A 461 2.13 12.99 8.17
C VAL A 461 2.17 14.21 9.08
N ASP A 462 3.04 15.15 8.74
CA ASP A 462 3.12 16.44 9.42
C ASP A 462 1.95 17.36 9.01
N PHE A 463 1.88 18.55 9.61
CA PHE A 463 0.81 19.54 9.37
C PHE A 463 -0.61 18.97 9.55
N SER A 464 -0.74 18.14 10.58
CA SER A 464 -2.01 17.55 10.99
C SER A 464 -2.34 17.90 12.45
N GLY A 465 -3.63 17.98 12.75
CA GLY A 465 -4.15 18.21 14.09
C GLY A 465 -5.25 17.22 14.41
N ARG A 466 -5.45 16.94 15.70
CA ARG A 466 -6.53 16.08 16.18
C ARG A 466 -7.14 16.69 17.43
N THR A 467 -8.45 16.82 17.46
CA THR A 467 -9.17 17.37 18.62
C THR A 467 -10.62 16.88 18.64
N VAL A 468 -11.24 16.96 19.82
CA VAL A 468 -12.66 16.68 20.04
C VAL A 468 -13.52 17.61 19.17
N ILE A 469 -14.62 17.08 18.64
CA ILE A 469 -15.59 17.83 17.84
C ILE A 469 -16.74 18.42 18.67
N SER A 470 -17.35 19.49 18.20
CA SER A 470 -18.53 20.10 18.79
C SER A 470 -19.46 20.66 17.70
N PRO A 471 -20.78 20.70 17.93
CA PRO A 471 -21.72 21.26 16.97
C PRO A 471 -21.59 22.78 16.88
N ASP A 472 -21.80 23.33 15.68
CA ASP A 472 -22.04 24.77 15.49
C ASP A 472 -22.94 25.02 14.28
N PRO A 473 -24.25 25.29 14.49
CA PRO A 473 -25.23 25.45 13.42
C PRO A 473 -25.09 26.79 12.68
N ASN A 474 -24.29 27.74 13.21
CA ASN A 474 -24.06 29.04 12.57
C ASN A 474 -22.97 28.97 11.50
N LEU A 475 -22.11 27.95 11.54
CA LEU A 475 -21.12 27.71 10.50
C LEU A 475 -21.80 27.21 9.24
N ARG A 476 -21.23 27.59 8.09
CA ARG A 476 -21.68 27.01 6.82
C ARG A 476 -21.34 25.53 6.79
N ILE A 477 -22.09 24.73 6.03
CA ILE A 477 -21.79 23.31 5.85
C ILE A 477 -20.41 23.04 5.22
N THR A 478 -19.83 24.04 4.57
CA THR A 478 -18.48 23.99 4.00
C THR A 478 -17.39 24.47 4.93
N GLU A 479 -17.75 25.04 6.07
CA GLU A 479 -16.82 25.64 7.01
C GLU A 479 -16.56 24.70 8.18
N VAL A 480 -15.31 24.69 8.65
CA VAL A 480 -14.90 24.05 9.89
C VAL A 480 -14.27 25.08 10.81
N GLY A 481 -14.80 25.16 12.02
CA GLY A 481 -14.28 25.94 13.12
C GLY A 481 -12.97 25.35 13.63
N VAL A 482 -11.86 26.08 13.45
CA VAL A 482 -10.54 25.68 13.91
C VAL A 482 -10.12 26.56 15.10
N PRO A 483 -9.64 25.98 16.21
CA PRO A 483 -9.09 26.72 17.33
C PRO A 483 -7.92 27.63 16.94
N GLU A 484 -7.88 28.86 17.48
CA GLU A 484 -6.76 29.79 17.28
C GLU A 484 -5.39 29.15 17.65
N ARG A 485 -5.34 28.30 18.69
CA ARG A 485 -4.12 27.58 19.09
C ARG A 485 -3.61 26.62 18.02
N VAL A 486 -4.53 25.92 17.37
CA VAL A 486 -4.21 25.00 16.27
C VAL A 486 -3.76 25.82 15.05
N ALA A 487 -4.44 26.94 14.77
CA ALA A 487 -4.11 27.83 13.65
C ALA A 487 -2.74 28.52 13.76
N LYS A 488 -2.27 28.82 14.98
CA LYS A 488 -0.91 29.33 15.22
C LYS A 488 0.18 28.28 14.98
N THR A 489 -0.15 27.01 15.24
CA THR A 489 0.82 25.90 15.13
C THR A 489 0.88 25.35 13.71
N LEU A 490 -0.28 25.13 13.09
CA LEU A 490 -0.39 24.70 11.70
C LEU A 490 -0.16 25.88 10.77
N THR A 491 0.86 25.76 9.92
CA THR A 491 1.25 26.82 9.00
C THR A 491 1.00 26.41 7.55
N TYR A 492 0.92 27.43 6.70
CA TYR A 492 0.83 27.30 5.26
C TYR A 492 1.99 28.06 4.59
N PRO A 493 2.81 27.41 3.75
CA PRO A 493 3.91 28.05 3.05
C PRO A 493 3.35 28.87 1.88
N GLU A 494 3.15 30.17 2.10
CA GLU A 494 2.70 31.07 1.04
C GLU A 494 3.92 31.70 0.35
N VAL A 495 4.00 31.52 -0.97
CA VAL A 495 5.02 32.18 -1.80
C VAL A 495 4.67 33.66 -1.95
N VAL A 496 5.65 34.53 -1.71
CA VAL A 496 5.50 35.97 -1.82
C VAL A 496 5.36 36.36 -3.29
N THR A 497 4.23 36.97 -3.62
CA THR A 497 3.87 37.55 -4.91
C THR A 497 3.62 39.05 -4.76
N LYS A 498 3.45 39.75 -5.88
CA LYS A 498 3.12 41.19 -5.88
C LYS A 498 1.82 41.49 -5.12
N HIS A 499 0.85 40.58 -5.13
CA HIS A 499 -0.47 40.79 -4.55
C HIS A 499 -0.51 40.59 -3.03
N ASN A 500 0.25 39.62 -2.51
CA ASN A 500 0.22 39.26 -1.09
C ASN A 500 1.34 39.91 -0.26
N LEU A 501 2.31 40.59 -0.90
CA LEU A 501 3.49 41.17 -0.23
C LEU A 501 3.12 42.04 0.98
N ARG A 502 2.14 42.94 0.85
CA ARG A 502 1.72 43.82 1.96
C ARG A 502 1.17 43.01 3.14
N ARG A 503 0.32 42.02 2.86
CA ARG A 503 -0.30 41.13 3.85
C ARG A 503 0.75 40.27 4.58
N LEU A 504 1.70 39.72 3.83
CA LEU A 504 2.75 38.87 4.40
C LEU A 504 3.74 39.71 5.22
N LYS A 505 4.07 40.93 4.80
CA LYS A 505 4.87 41.86 5.63
C LYS A 505 4.21 42.14 6.97
N SER A 506 2.90 42.43 6.99
CA SER A 506 2.18 42.61 8.26
C SER A 506 2.21 41.34 9.13
N ALA A 507 2.04 40.15 8.55
CA ALA A 507 2.09 38.90 9.30
C ALA A 507 3.48 38.62 9.91
N VAL A 508 4.56 38.94 9.20
CA VAL A 508 5.94 38.81 9.69
C VAL A 508 6.21 39.78 10.85
N LEU A 509 5.69 41.01 10.77
CA LEU A 509 5.82 41.99 11.85
C LEU A 509 5.08 41.55 13.12
N THR A 510 3.86 41.01 12.99
CA THR A 510 3.10 40.44 14.11
C THR A 510 3.86 39.30 14.79
N GLY A 511 4.49 38.43 13.99
CA GLY A 511 5.29 37.30 14.48
C GLY A 511 4.45 36.07 14.88
N PRO A 512 5.03 35.12 15.64
CA PRO A 512 4.42 33.81 15.88
C PRO A 512 3.39 33.76 17.03
N ASP A 513 3.48 34.65 18.02
CA ASP A 513 2.68 34.54 19.25
C ASP A 513 1.25 35.10 19.11
N SER A 514 1.08 36.10 18.23
CA SER A 514 -0.20 36.77 17.98
C SER A 514 -0.78 36.36 16.64
N TYR A 515 -2.09 36.14 16.61
CA TYR A 515 -2.84 35.85 15.39
C TYR A 515 -3.46 37.16 14.84
N PRO A 516 -3.45 37.43 13.53
CA PRO A 516 -2.83 36.66 12.44
C PRO A 516 -1.33 36.96 12.26
N GLY A 517 -0.50 35.91 12.24
CA GLY A 517 0.96 36.03 12.20
C GLY A 517 1.66 34.98 11.34
N ALA A 518 2.98 34.81 11.56
CA ALA A 518 3.81 33.84 10.84
C ALA A 518 4.91 33.25 11.74
N ASN A 519 5.29 31.99 11.46
CA ASN A 519 6.29 31.28 12.27
C ASN A 519 7.67 31.28 11.62
N PHE A 520 7.76 30.96 10.33
CA PHE A 520 9.03 30.83 9.63
C PHE A 520 9.05 31.62 8.33
N ILE A 521 10.25 31.99 7.92
CA ILE A 521 10.53 32.60 6.62
C ILE A 521 11.68 31.85 5.96
N VAL A 522 11.54 31.55 4.68
CA VAL A 522 12.59 31.03 3.82
C VAL A 522 12.89 32.11 2.79
N LEU A 523 14.07 32.71 2.91
CA LEU A 523 14.57 33.72 1.98
C LEU A 523 15.18 33.02 0.75
N SER A 524 15.63 33.82 -0.21
CA SER A 524 16.29 33.37 -1.45
C SER A 524 17.47 32.42 -1.21
N ASP A 525 18.15 32.55 -0.07
CA ASP A 525 19.29 31.70 0.34
C ASP A 525 18.89 30.26 0.73
N GLY A 526 17.58 29.97 0.79
CA GLY A 526 17.05 28.65 1.18
C GLY A 526 17.10 28.36 2.69
N VAL A 527 17.71 29.23 3.50
CA VAL A 527 17.79 29.06 4.95
C VAL A 527 16.46 29.44 5.61
N LYS A 528 15.90 28.49 6.35
CA LYS A 528 14.68 28.68 7.14
C LYS A 528 15.00 29.42 8.44
N LYS A 529 14.54 30.67 8.56
CA LYS A 529 14.67 31.50 9.78
C LYS A 529 13.39 31.42 10.60
N PHE A 530 13.52 31.24 11.92
CA PHE A 530 12.38 31.21 12.84
C PHE A 530 12.11 32.60 13.42
N LEU A 531 10.90 33.15 13.21
CA LEU A 531 10.53 34.54 13.53
C LEU A 531 10.40 34.84 15.02
N ARG A 532 10.47 33.82 15.88
CA ARG A 532 10.55 34.01 17.34
C ARG A 532 11.86 34.68 17.75
N TYR A 533 12.92 34.44 16.99
CA TYR A 533 14.25 34.98 17.26
C TYR A 533 14.67 35.95 16.14
N GLY A 534 15.38 37.01 16.48
CA GLY A 534 15.87 38.02 15.54
C GLY A 534 14.96 39.24 15.36
N ASN A 535 15.43 40.21 14.57
CA ASN A 535 14.72 41.46 14.32
C ASN A 535 13.70 41.29 13.17
N ARG A 536 12.41 41.37 13.53
CA ARG A 536 11.27 41.18 12.62
C ARG A 536 11.17 42.31 11.58
N GLU A 537 11.50 43.53 11.95
CA GLU A 537 11.40 44.70 11.06
C GLU A 537 12.39 44.60 9.90
N LYS A 538 13.65 44.26 10.21
CA LYS A 538 14.69 44.02 9.21
C LYS A 538 14.29 42.88 8.27
N THR A 539 13.80 41.78 8.84
CA THR A 539 13.36 40.61 8.07
C THR A 539 12.18 40.92 7.15
N ALA A 540 11.23 41.75 7.60
CA ALA A 540 10.09 42.19 6.79
C ALA A 540 10.51 43.15 5.64
N GLN A 541 11.58 43.92 5.83
CA GLN A 541 12.16 44.76 4.77
C GLN A 541 12.91 43.93 3.73
N GLU A 542 13.63 42.89 4.15
CA GLU A 542 14.35 41.94 3.28
C GLU A 542 13.41 41.03 2.45
N LEU A 543 12.11 41.00 2.76
CA LEU A 543 11.14 40.16 2.06
C LEU A 543 11.02 40.54 0.58
N ALA A 544 11.43 39.64 -0.30
CA ALA A 544 11.37 39.79 -1.76
C ALA A 544 10.37 38.82 -2.40
N ILE A 545 9.98 39.12 -3.65
CA ILE A 545 9.13 38.23 -4.46
C ILE A 545 9.87 36.90 -4.66
N GLY A 546 9.18 35.78 -4.43
CA GLY A 546 9.75 34.43 -4.48
C GLY A 546 10.23 33.89 -3.12
N SER A 547 10.29 34.72 -2.07
CA SER A 547 10.48 34.22 -0.70
C SER A 547 9.26 33.42 -0.25
N ILE A 548 9.42 32.49 0.69
CA ILE A 548 8.32 31.68 1.24
C ILE A 548 8.10 32.09 2.70
N VAL A 549 6.85 32.42 3.05
CA VAL A 549 6.45 32.73 4.42
C VAL A 549 5.52 31.64 4.92
N GLU A 550 5.91 30.93 5.97
CA GLU A 550 5.05 29.98 6.67
C GLU A 550 4.15 30.74 7.64
N ARG A 551 3.06 31.28 7.09
CA ARG A 551 2.04 32.02 7.85
C ARG A 551 1.14 31.07 8.63
N HIS A 552 0.47 31.60 9.65
CA HIS A 552 -0.61 30.89 10.35
C HIS A 552 -1.76 30.57 9.40
N LEU A 553 -2.57 29.58 9.80
CA LEU A 553 -3.81 29.22 9.10
C LEU A 553 -4.84 30.35 9.24
N ILE A 554 -5.38 30.85 8.13
CA ILE A 554 -6.34 31.97 8.12
C ILE A 554 -7.74 31.52 7.72
N ASP A 555 -8.71 32.39 7.95
CA ASP A 555 -10.08 32.19 7.47
C ASP A 555 -10.11 31.98 5.94
N GLY A 556 -10.84 30.96 5.51
CA GLY A 556 -11.00 30.60 4.10
C GLY A 556 -9.95 29.62 3.55
N ASP A 557 -8.90 29.30 4.30
CA ASP A 557 -7.93 28.26 3.91
C ASP A 557 -8.63 26.90 3.77
N VAL A 558 -8.15 26.07 2.85
CA VAL A 558 -8.72 24.74 2.59
C VAL A 558 -8.00 23.71 3.44
N VAL A 559 -8.78 22.89 4.15
CA VAL A 559 -8.28 21.81 5.01
C VAL A 559 -9.04 20.52 4.74
N LEU A 560 -8.35 19.39 4.87
CA LEU A 560 -8.97 18.07 4.81
C LEU A 560 -9.39 17.66 6.22
N PHE A 561 -10.63 17.24 6.35
CA PHE A 561 -11.22 16.82 7.61
C PHE A 561 -11.70 15.38 7.50
N ASN A 562 -11.24 14.54 8.43
CA ASN A 562 -11.40 13.08 8.38
C ASN A 562 -11.80 12.52 9.75
N ARG A 563 -12.74 11.56 9.76
CA ARG A 563 -13.01 10.72 10.93
C ARG A 563 -12.38 9.34 10.76
N GLN A 564 -11.72 8.87 11.82
CA GLN A 564 -11.19 7.51 11.89
C GLN A 564 -12.12 6.64 12.75
N PRO A 565 -12.56 5.45 12.29
CA PRO A 565 -12.23 4.77 11.02
C PRO A 565 -12.97 5.33 9.79
N SER A 566 -12.28 5.37 8.65
CA SER A 566 -12.85 5.80 7.37
C SER A 566 -13.42 4.59 6.62
N LEU A 567 -14.75 4.50 6.50
CA LEU A 567 -15.43 3.36 5.85
C LEU A 567 -15.71 3.61 4.36
N HIS A 568 -15.85 4.87 3.96
CA HIS A 568 -16.21 5.25 2.61
C HIS A 568 -15.47 6.53 2.19
N ARG A 569 -15.48 6.84 0.88
CA ARG A 569 -14.77 8.00 0.32
C ARG A 569 -15.11 9.31 1.02
N ILE A 570 -16.38 9.52 1.35
CA ILE A 570 -16.89 10.77 1.98
C ILE A 570 -16.49 10.89 3.46
N SER A 571 -15.85 9.88 4.07
CA SER A 571 -15.32 10.00 5.43
C SER A 571 -14.13 10.97 5.53
N ILE A 572 -13.60 11.44 4.38
CA ILE A 572 -12.67 12.56 4.27
C ILE A 572 -13.20 13.57 3.25
N MET A 573 -13.31 14.84 3.65
CA MET A 573 -13.76 15.94 2.78
C MET A 573 -12.95 17.20 3.04
N ALA A 574 -12.95 18.10 2.05
CA ALA A 574 -12.33 19.41 2.18
C ALA A 574 -13.33 20.45 2.71
N HIS A 575 -12.90 21.19 3.72
CA HIS A 575 -13.63 22.29 4.33
C HIS A 575 -12.81 23.57 4.26
N ARG A 576 -13.49 24.71 4.42
CA ARG A 576 -12.88 26.02 4.59
C ARG A 576 -12.72 26.30 6.08
N VAL A 577 -11.57 26.81 6.46
CA VAL A 577 -11.26 27.14 7.85
C VAL A 577 -12.02 28.39 8.26
N ARG A 578 -12.55 28.37 9.48
CA ARG A 578 -12.97 29.56 10.21
C ARG A 578 -12.38 29.53 11.60
N ILE A 579 -11.63 30.55 11.98
CA ILE A 579 -10.96 30.58 13.27
C ILE A 579 -11.95 30.86 14.38
N SER A 580 -11.85 30.07 15.44
CA SER A 580 -12.67 30.21 16.63
C SER A 580 -11.78 30.32 17.88
N PRO A 581 -12.22 31.04 18.93
CA PRO A 581 -11.45 31.21 20.17
C PRO A 581 -11.45 29.94 21.04
N HIS A 582 -12.30 28.98 20.73
CA HIS A 582 -12.47 27.75 21.49
C HIS A 582 -11.40 26.71 21.16
N ARG A 583 -11.43 25.57 21.85
CA ARG A 583 -10.41 24.52 21.70
C ARG A 583 -10.87 23.31 20.89
N THR A 584 -12.17 23.18 20.58
CA THR A 584 -12.71 22.04 19.82
C THR A 584 -12.85 22.36 18.34
N PHE A 585 -12.83 21.33 17.49
CA PHE A 585 -13.23 21.50 16.10
C PHE A 585 -14.74 21.62 16.01
N ARG A 586 -15.24 22.55 15.21
CA ARG A 586 -16.67 22.79 15.06
C ARG A 586 -17.11 22.66 13.63
N PHE A 587 -18.27 22.07 13.40
CA PHE A 587 -18.85 22.04 12.06
C PHE A 587 -20.36 21.87 12.17
N ASN A 588 -21.04 22.11 11.05
CA ASN A 588 -22.50 22.04 10.97
C ASN A 588 -22.98 20.58 11.02
N GLU A 589 -24.05 20.36 11.78
CA GLU A 589 -24.65 19.07 12.07
C GLU A 589 -25.18 18.35 10.82
N CYS A 590 -25.53 19.12 9.77
CA CYS A 590 -25.94 18.55 8.48
C CYS A 590 -24.86 17.63 7.85
N VAL A 591 -23.59 17.81 8.23
CA VAL A 591 -22.44 17.07 7.70
C VAL A 591 -22.03 15.91 8.62
N CYS A 592 -22.74 15.68 9.73
CA CYS A 592 -22.43 14.57 10.64
C CYS A 592 -22.66 13.19 10.02
N ALA A 593 -23.69 13.04 9.19
CA ALA A 593 -24.04 11.76 8.57
C ALA A 593 -22.90 11.14 7.73
N PRO A 594 -22.22 11.89 6.84
CA PRO A 594 -21.01 11.38 6.17
C PRO A 594 -19.87 10.96 7.09
N TYR A 595 -19.70 11.61 8.23
CA TYR A 595 -18.67 11.20 9.18
C TYR A 595 -19.18 10.10 10.12
N ASN A 596 -20.47 9.84 10.16
CA ASN A 596 -21.12 9.01 11.18
C ASN A 596 -20.74 9.45 12.60
N ALA A 597 -20.73 10.76 12.83
CA ALA A 597 -20.33 11.41 14.08
C ALA A 597 -21.57 11.86 14.87
N ASP A 598 -21.50 11.80 16.20
CA ASP A 598 -22.61 12.05 17.13
C ASP A 598 -22.27 12.95 18.34
N PHE A 599 -21.12 13.64 18.31
CA PHE A 599 -20.69 14.64 19.32
C PHE A 599 -20.65 14.13 20.78
N ASP A 600 -20.36 12.86 21.00
CA ASP A 600 -20.30 12.20 22.32
C ASP A 600 -18.93 12.29 23.03
N GLY A 601 -17.97 13.01 22.42
CA GLY A 601 -16.55 12.98 22.80
C GLY A 601 -15.64 12.50 21.67
N ASP A 602 -16.21 12.16 20.52
CA ASP A 602 -15.52 11.89 19.27
C ASP A 602 -14.40 12.89 18.92
N GLU A 603 -13.30 12.37 18.39
CA GLU A 603 -12.17 13.17 17.89
C GLU A 603 -12.01 12.98 16.38
N MET A 604 -11.71 14.07 15.68
CA MET A 604 -11.46 14.05 14.24
C MET A 604 -10.10 14.63 13.90
N ASN A 605 -9.56 14.19 12.76
CA ASN A 605 -8.28 14.61 12.25
C ASN A 605 -8.47 15.73 11.21
N LEU A 606 -7.58 16.71 11.26
CA LEU A 606 -7.48 17.81 10.30
C LEU A 606 -6.09 17.76 9.66
N HIS A 607 -6.03 17.91 8.34
CA HIS A 607 -4.78 17.96 7.57
C HIS A 607 -4.77 19.22 6.69
N VAL A 608 -3.65 19.94 6.68
CA VAL A 608 -3.48 21.16 5.89
C VAL A 608 -2.66 20.85 4.63
N PRO A 609 -3.24 20.87 3.42
CA PRO A 609 -2.48 20.77 2.18
C PRO A 609 -1.42 21.87 2.09
N GLN A 610 -0.18 21.49 1.76
CA GLN A 610 0.96 22.42 1.75
C GLN A 610 1.25 23.01 0.36
N THR A 611 0.78 22.38 -0.71
CA THR A 611 0.99 22.85 -2.09
C THR A 611 -0.28 23.46 -2.67
N GLU A 612 -0.12 24.40 -3.60
CA GLU A 612 -1.24 25.05 -4.30
C GLU A 612 -2.03 24.05 -5.16
N GLU A 613 -1.35 23.10 -5.82
CA GLU A 613 -1.97 22.03 -6.61
C GLU A 613 -2.88 21.14 -5.75
N ALA A 614 -2.38 20.65 -4.60
CA ALA A 614 -3.18 19.83 -3.70
C ALA A 614 -4.34 20.61 -3.08
N ARG A 615 -4.16 21.93 -2.85
CA ARG A 615 -5.23 22.81 -2.36
C ARG A 615 -6.35 22.96 -3.38
N ALA A 616 -6.00 23.13 -4.66
CA ALA A 616 -6.96 23.23 -5.76
C ALA A 616 -7.71 21.91 -5.98
N GLU A 617 -7.01 20.77 -5.98
CA GLU A 617 -7.62 19.44 -6.12
C GLU A 617 -8.60 19.16 -4.96
N ALA A 618 -8.19 19.44 -3.72
CA ALA A 618 -9.04 19.28 -2.55
C ALA A 618 -10.31 20.14 -2.65
N LEU A 619 -10.20 21.38 -3.13
CA LEU A 619 -11.34 22.28 -3.25
C LEU A 619 -12.31 21.88 -4.36
N GLU A 620 -11.82 21.40 -5.51
CA GLU A 620 -12.68 21.07 -6.64
C GLU A 620 -13.31 19.68 -6.52
N LEU A 621 -12.53 18.68 -6.07
CA LEU A 621 -12.97 17.27 -6.03
C LEU A 621 -13.50 16.85 -4.66
N MET A 622 -12.89 17.32 -3.57
CA MET A 622 -13.17 16.85 -2.22
C MET A 622 -14.05 17.80 -1.40
N ALA A 623 -14.43 18.96 -1.93
CA ALA A 623 -15.30 19.89 -1.20
C ALA A 623 -16.65 19.26 -0.84
N VAL A 624 -17.19 19.66 0.31
CA VAL A 624 -18.49 19.20 0.82
C VAL A 624 -19.61 19.46 -0.20
N GLN A 625 -19.62 20.63 -0.85
CA GLN A 625 -20.64 21.02 -1.84
C GLN A 625 -20.68 20.04 -3.03
N LYS A 626 -19.52 19.51 -3.43
CA LYS A 626 -19.40 18.60 -4.57
C LYS A 626 -19.69 17.14 -4.17
N ASN A 627 -19.64 16.84 -2.87
CA ASN A 627 -19.86 15.52 -2.29
C ASN A 627 -21.12 15.43 -1.41
N LEU A 628 -22.17 16.18 -1.75
CA LEU A 628 -23.47 16.10 -1.04
C LEU A 628 -24.16 14.74 -1.21
N VAL A 629 -23.88 14.06 -2.32
CA VAL A 629 -24.48 12.77 -2.70
C VAL A 629 -23.50 11.62 -2.52
N THR A 630 -24.01 10.45 -2.13
CA THR A 630 -23.18 9.24 -2.03
C THR A 630 -22.97 8.58 -3.40
N PRO A 631 -21.74 8.11 -3.71
CA PRO A 631 -21.47 7.43 -4.98
C PRO A 631 -22.17 6.07 -5.11
N ARG A 632 -22.68 5.48 -4.00
CA ARG A 632 -23.27 4.14 -4.01
C ARG A 632 -24.64 4.10 -4.72
N ASN A 633 -25.53 5.02 -4.40
CA ASN A 633 -26.91 5.04 -4.90
C ASN A 633 -27.34 6.41 -5.44
N GLY A 634 -26.49 7.44 -5.32
CA GLY A 634 -26.77 8.80 -5.77
C GLY A 634 -27.79 9.54 -4.90
N GLU A 635 -28.02 9.12 -3.66
CA GLU A 635 -28.89 9.81 -2.71
C GLU A 635 -28.12 10.89 -1.93
N PRO A 636 -28.81 11.95 -1.45
CA PRO A 636 -28.19 12.95 -0.59
C PRO A 636 -27.81 12.34 0.76
N LEU A 637 -26.54 12.48 1.13
CA LEU A 637 -26.00 12.05 2.43
C LEU A 637 -25.89 13.23 3.40
N VAL A 638 -25.45 14.38 2.90
CA VAL A 638 -25.48 15.66 3.64
C VAL A 638 -26.89 16.24 3.51
N ALA A 639 -27.62 16.29 4.61
CA ALA A 639 -29.02 16.72 4.64
C ALA A 639 -29.41 17.18 6.06
N ALA A 640 -30.65 17.67 6.21
CA ALA A 640 -31.15 18.08 7.51
C ALA A 640 -31.28 16.88 8.47
N THR A 641 -30.86 17.07 9.72
CA THR A 641 -30.81 16.05 10.77
C THR A 641 -31.68 16.43 11.96
N GLN A 642 -32.28 15.43 12.62
CA GLN A 642 -32.96 15.53 13.93
C GLN A 642 -33.77 16.83 14.13
N ASP A 643 -33.27 17.76 14.96
CA ASP A 643 -33.95 19.00 15.35
C ASP A 643 -34.31 19.91 14.16
N PHE A 644 -33.53 19.87 13.08
CA PHE A 644 -33.83 20.62 11.86
C PHE A 644 -35.08 20.07 11.18
N LEU A 645 -35.28 18.75 11.22
CA LEU A 645 -36.48 18.10 10.68
C LEU A 645 -37.70 18.36 11.58
N THR A 646 -37.53 18.31 12.90
CA THR A 646 -38.60 18.64 13.86
C THR A 646 -39.08 20.07 13.67
N THR A 647 -38.14 21.02 13.56
CA THR A 647 -38.45 22.43 13.30
C THR A 647 -39.20 22.60 11.97
N ALA A 648 -38.71 21.97 10.90
CA ALA A 648 -39.37 22.06 9.60
C ALA A 648 -40.79 21.49 9.64
N PHE A 649 -41.01 20.39 10.36
CA PHE A 649 -42.33 19.77 10.51
C PHE A 649 -43.29 20.66 11.31
N LEU A 650 -42.87 21.15 12.48
CA LEU A 650 -43.69 22.03 13.32
C LEU A 650 -44.04 23.33 12.59
N LEU A 651 -43.06 23.94 11.92
CA LEU A 651 -43.26 25.16 11.15
C LEU A 651 -44.19 24.95 9.96
N THR A 652 -44.14 23.81 9.28
CA THR A 652 -44.96 23.58 8.08
C THR A 652 -46.32 22.95 8.37
N SER A 653 -46.64 22.73 9.65
CA SER A 653 -47.97 22.31 10.10
C SER A 653 -49.05 23.34 9.70
N LYS A 654 -50.30 22.87 9.52
CA LYS A 654 -51.40 23.72 9.02
C LYS A 654 -51.82 24.81 9.99
N ASP A 655 -51.56 24.62 11.28
CA ASP A 655 -52.07 25.47 12.35
C ASP A 655 -51.14 26.64 12.67
N THR A 656 -49.95 26.70 12.03
CA THR A 656 -48.99 27.78 12.24
C THR A 656 -49.30 28.98 11.36
N PHE A 657 -49.74 30.06 12.02
CA PHE A 657 -49.97 31.36 11.41
C PHE A 657 -49.18 32.43 12.15
N MET A 658 -48.61 33.36 11.38
CA MET A 658 -47.73 34.39 11.88
C MET A 658 -48.22 35.75 11.41
N ASP A 659 -48.09 36.76 12.26
CA ASP A 659 -48.33 38.13 11.85
C ASP A 659 -47.15 38.68 11.02
N ARG A 660 -47.29 39.90 10.50
CA ARG A 660 -46.23 40.49 9.67
C ARG A 660 -44.92 40.68 10.45
N PHE A 661 -45.03 41.05 11.73
CA PHE A 661 -43.87 41.36 12.56
C PHE A 661 -43.06 40.09 12.84
N GLU A 662 -43.74 39.03 13.28
CA GLU A 662 -43.17 37.73 13.55
C GLU A 662 -42.60 37.11 12.26
N PHE A 663 -43.32 37.19 11.13
CA PHE A 663 -42.81 36.71 9.84
C PHE A 663 -41.48 37.38 9.47
N CYS A 664 -41.42 38.72 9.53
CA CYS A 664 -40.19 39.45 9.23
C CYS A 664 -39.06 39.10 10.20
N ARG A 665 -39.37 38.97 11.50
CA ARG A 665 -38.41 38.56 12.53
C ARG A 665 -37.83 37.19 12.23
N LEU A 666 -38.66 36.20 11.89
CA LEU A 666 -38.21 34.85 11.57
C LEU A 666 -37.37 34.78 10.30
N VAL A 667 -37.69 35.60 9.29
CA VAL A 667 -36.84 35.74 8.10
C VAL A 667 -35.44 36.25 8.47
N THR A 668 -35.31 37.16 9.45
CA THR A 668 -33.98 37.62 9.90
C THR A 668 -33.15 36.50 10.54
N PHE A 669 -33.79 35.50 11.17
CA PHE A 669 -33.08 34.34 11.73
C PHE A 669 -32.44 33.47 10.65
N MET A 670 -32.99 33.45 9.43
CA MET A 670 -32.45 32.69 8.30
C MET A 670 -31.23 33.38 7.65
N CYS A 671 -31.27 34.71 7.53
CA CYS A 671 -30.31 35.48 6.71
C CYS A 671 -29.40 36.41 7.50
N ASP A 672 -29.46 36.40 8.84
CA ASP A 672 -28.73 37.32 9.73
C ASP A 672 -28.98 38.81 9.40
N GLY A 673 -30.11 39.12 8.74
CA GLY A 673 -30.48 40.47 8.30
C GLY A 673 -29.67 41.05 7.13
N MET A 674 -28.83 40.25 6.45
CA MET A 674 -27.96 40.74 5.37
C MET A 674 -28.62 40.74 3.98
N SER A 675 -29.58 39.84 3.75
CA SER A 675 -30.20 39.64 2.44
C SER A 675 -31.47 40.48 2.27
N ARG A 676 -31.68 41.03 1.06
CA ARG A 676 -32.96 41.62 0.68
C ARG A 676 -34.00 40.51 0.51
N VAL A 677 -35.16 40.69 1.14
CA VAL A 677 -36.24 39.70 1.10
C VAL A 677 -37.52 40.32 0.58
N ASP A 678 -38.11 39.71 -0.45
CA ASP A 678 -39.42 40.08 -0.96
C ASP A 678 -40.49 39.29 -0.18
N ILE A 679 -41.32 40.01 0.58
CA ILE A 679 -42.35 39.41 1.44
C ILE A 679 -43.53 38.96 0.55
N PRO A 680 -43.95 37.68 0.60
CA PRO A 680 -45.08 37.19 -0.19
C PRO A 680 -46.41 37.79 0.31
N PRO A 681 -47.48 37.77 -0.52
CA PRO A 681 -48.81 38.16 -0.05
C PRO A 681 -49.29 37.24 1.10
N PRO A 682 -50.03 37.77 2.10
CA PRO A 682 -50.49 36.97 3.24
C PRO A 682 -51.50 35.89 2.79
N ALA A 683 -51.42 34.70 3.39
CA ALA A 683 -52.33 33.61 3.11
C ALA A 683 -53.78 33.94 3.50
N ILE A 684 -53.97 34.67 4.61
CA ILE A 684 -55.27 35.16 5.07
C ILE A 684 -55.23 36.69 5.02
N ILE A 685 -56.19 37.31 4.32
CA ILE A 685 -56.28 38.77 4.20
C ILE A 685 -57.27 39.35 5.22
N LYS A 686 -58.38 38.65 5.49
CA LYS A 686 -59.40 39.00 6.50
C LYS A 686 -59.70 37.74 7.33
N PRO A 687 -59.91 37.84 8.67
CA PRO A 687 -60.05 39.06 9.47
C PRO A 687 -58.72 39.77 9.81
N ALA A 688 -57.60 39.06 9.81
CA ALA A 688 -56.26 39.60 10.03
C ALA A 688 -55.30 39.14 8.93
N ARG A 689 -54.24 39.91 8.68
CA ARG A 689 -53.20 39.56 7.71
C ARG A 689 -52.25 38.55 8.35
N LEU A 690 -52.39 37.28 7.97
CA LEU A 690 -51.60 36.18 8.51
C LEU A 690 -50.85 35.45 7.38
N TRP A 691 -49.60 35.10 7.67
CA TRP A 691 -48.75 34.26 6.82
C TRP A 691 -48.69 32.85 7.39
N SER A 692 -48.65 31.84 6.53
CA SER A 692 -48.45 30.46 6.97
C SER A 692 -46.97 30.12 7.07
N GLY A 693 -46.61 29.16 7.92
CA GLY A 693 -45.22 28.69 8.00
C GLY A 693 -44.72 28.02 6.71
N LYS A 694 -45.63 27.55 5.84
CA LYS A 694 -45.29 27.08 4.48
C LYS A 694 -44.78 28.23 3.59
N GLN A 695 -45.35 29.42 3.70
CA GLN A 695 -44.87 30.61 2.97
C GLN A 695 -43.49 31.06 3.45
N LEU A 696 -43.20 30.90 4.74
CA LEU A 696 -41.87 31.19 5.30
C LEU A 696 -40.81 30.26 4.70
N MET A 697 -41.10 28.95 4.60
CA MET A 697 -40.19 28.00 3.97
C MET A 697 -40.03 28.25 2.46
N GLY A 698 -41.10 28.63 1.75
CA GLY A 698 -40.98 29.07 0.35
C GLY A 698 -40.06 30.28 0.18
N THR A 699 -40.10 31.22 1.14
CA THR A 699 -39.19 32.38 1.16
C THR A 699 -37.74 31.94 1.40
N LEU A 700 -37.49 30.98 2.28
CA LEU A 700 -36.15 30.39 2.49
C LEU A 700 -35.57 29.79 1.19
N LEU A 701 -36.39 29.04 0.45
CA LEU A 701 -35.96 28.44 -0.82
C LEU A 701 -35.58 29.50 -1.85
N ARG A 702 -36.40 30.56 -1.96
CA ARG A 702 -36.11 31.69 -2.86
C ARG A 702 -34.83 32.44 -2.47
N LEU A 703 -34.61 32.66 -1.18
CA LEU A 703 -33.41 33.34 -0.67
C LEU A 703 -32.12 32.54 -0.88
N SER A 704 -32.25 31.23 -1.10
CA SER A 704 -31.11 30.35 -1.32
C SER A 704 -30.65 30.34 -2.78
N ILE A 705 -31.40 30.97 -3.68
CA ILE A 705 -31.18 30.93 -5.13
C ILE A 705 -30.86 32.36 -5.58
N ASP A 706 -29.69 32.54 -6.18
CA ASP A 706 -29.26 33.87 -6.63
C ASP A 706 -29.98 34.32 -7.93
N ASP A 707 -30.42 33.36 -8.76
CA ASP A 707 -31.16 33.62 -10.00
C ASP A 707 -32.64 33.22 -9.86
N ASN A 708 -33.53 34.22 -9.79
CA ASN A 708 -34.97 34.02 -9.65
C ASN A 708 -35.59 33.16 -10.77
N SER A 709 -34.98 33.09 -11.95
CA SER A 709 -35.48 32.24 -13.05
C SER A 709 -35.35 30.75 -12.73
N LEU A 710 -34.32 30.37 -11.97
CA LEU A 710 -34.10 28.98 -11.57
C LEU A 710 -35.05 28.56 -10.45
N ALA A 711 -35.52 29.49 -9.62
CA ALA A 711 -36.48 29.21 -8.56
C ALA A 711 -37.83 28.71 -9.11
N GLU A 712 -38.23 29.19 -10.29
CA GLU A 712 -39.46 28.76 -10.95
C GLU A 712 -39.40 27.30 -11.46
N THR A 713 -38.20 26.78 -11.68
CA THR A 713 -38.00 25.39 -12.14
C THR A 713 -38.16 24.35 -11.02
N ILE A 714 -38.20 24.79 -9.75
CA ILE A 714 -38.28 23.89 -8.60
C ILE A 714 -39.71 23.40 -8.46
N THR A 715 -39.90 22.16 -8.89
CA THR A 715 -41.14 21.42 -8.76
C THR A 715 -40.84 20.05 -8.19
N THR A 716 -41.49 19.69 -7.09
CA THR A 716 -41.25 18.40 -6.42
C THR A 716 -42.54 17.90 -5.81
N ASP A 717 -42.84 16.64 -6.05
CA ASP A 717 -43.90 15.90 -5.37
C ASP A 717 -43.27 14.76 -4.59
N CYS A 718 -43.56 14.71 -3.29
CA CYS A 718 -42.99 13.71 -2.40
C CYS A 718 -44.07 13.23 -1.42
N PRO A 719 -44.47 11.94 -1.48
CA PRO A 719 -45.25 11.35 -0.40
C PRO A 719 -44.36 11.20 0.83
N GLU A 720 -44.77 11.78 1.96
CA GLU A 720 -44.04 11.74 3.22
C GLU A 720 -44.38 10.49 4.05
N LYS A 721 -43.63 10.30 5.14
CA LYS A 721 -43.89 9.22 6.08
C LYS A 721 -45.31 9.36 6.67
N GLY A 722 -46.12 8.31 6.55
CA GLY A 722 -47.54 8.32 6.97
C GLY A 722 -48.53 8.63 5.85
N TYR A 723 -48.09 8.79 4.59
CA TYR A 723 -48.99 8.99 3.46
C TYR A 723 -50.00 7.85 3.28
N SER A 724 -51.30 8.14 3.48
CA SER A 724 -52.40 7.17 3.40
C SER A 724 -53.12 7.16 2.05
N GLY A 725 -52.65 7.94 1.06
CA GLY A 725 -53.39 8.27 -0.17
C GLY A 725 -53.12 7.39 -1.39
N LYS A 726 -52.59 6.17 -1.24
CA LYS A 726 -52.11 5.32 -2.36
C LYS A 726 -53.15 4.99 -3.46
N LYS A 727 -54.45 5.25 -3.24
CA LYS A 727 -55.55 4.98 -4.18
C LYS A 727 -56.40 6.23 -4.55
N ARG A 728 -55.99 7.44 -4.16
CA ARG A 728 -56.75 8.67 -4.45
C ARG A 728 -56.39 9.24 -5.83
N ALA A 729 -57.39 9.77 -6.53
CA ALA A 729 -57.20 10.46 -7.81
C ALA A 729 -56.39 11.75 -7.67
N VAL A 730 -56.49 12.43 -6.52
CA VAL A 730 -55.68 13.60 -6.17
C VAL A 730 -54.80 13.28 -4.95
N PRO A 731 -53.50 13.03 -5.15
CA PRO A 731 -52.57 12.65 -4.07
C PRO A 731 -52.43 13.69 -2.96
N GLN A 732 -52.64 14.97 -3.27
CA GLN A 732 -52.45 16.10 -2.34
C GLN A 732 -53.56 16.18 -1.28
N MET A 733 -54.76 15.70 -1.59
CA MET A 733 -55.93 15.79 -0.71
C MET A 733 -55.91 14.65 0.31
N VAL A 734 -54.98 14.70 1.27
CA VAL A 734 -54.88 13.75 2.39
C VAL A 734 -55.16 14.42 3.73
N HIS A 735 -55.77 13.66 4.66
CA HIS A 735 -56.20 14.18 5.95
C HIS A 735 -55.03 14.66 6.83
N ASN A 736 -53.90 13.97 6.76
CA ASN A 736 -52.73 14.18 7.60
C ASN A 736 -51.65 15.09 6.97
N ASP A 737 -51.96 15.81 5.89
CA ASP A 737 -51.01 16.69 5.18
C ASP A 737 -49.66 16.02 4.86
N ALA A 738 -49.67 14.71 4.58
CA ALA A 738 -48.46 13.91 4.36
C ALA A 738 -48.04 13.81 2.88
N PHE A 739 -48.47 14.75 2.03
CA PHE A 739 -48.05 14.83 0.63
C PHE A 739 -47.46 16.21 0.35
N VAL A 740 -46.14 16.26 0.19
CA VAL A 740 -45.39 17.49 -0.04
C VAL A 740 -45.43 17.82 -1.52
N SER A 741 -45.95 19.00 -1.87
CA SER A 741 -45.94 19.51 -3.24
C SER A 741 -45.35 20.92 -3.25
N VAL A 742 -44.19 21.04 -3.88
CA VAL A 742 -43.51 22.31 -4.16
C VAL A 742 -43.71 22.65 -5.63
N ARG A 743 -44.09 23.88 -5.93
CA ARG A 743 -44.27 24.40 -7.29
C ARG A 743 -43.66 25.79 -7.38
N ARG A 744 -42.80 26.02 -8.37
CA ARG A 744 -42.14 27.32 -8.61
C ARG A 744 -41.47 27.89 -7.36
N GLY A 745 -40.84 27.03 -6.57
CA GLY A 745 -40.18 27.41 -5.31
C GLY A 745 -41.12 27.71 -4.14
N GLU A 746 -42.43 27.53 -4.28
CA GLU A 746 -43.41 27.69 -3.20
C GLU A 746 -43.92 26.34 -2.70
N LEU A 747 -44.01 26.20 -1.38
CA LEU A 747 -44.59 25.02 -0.72
C LEU A 747 -46.11 25.16 -0.67
N ILE A 748 -46.82 24.44 -1.54
CA ILE A 748 -48.28 24.52 -1.65
C ILE A 748 -48.95 23.67 -0.55
N CYS A 749 -48.55 22.41 -0.43
CA CYS A 749 -49.14 21.47 0.53
C CYS A 749 -48.09 20.54 1.11
N GLY A 750 -48.41 19.94 2.26
CA GLY A 750 -47.58 18.99 2.95
C GLY A 750 -46.72 19.59 4.07
N ALA A 751 -46.58 18.85 5.16
CA ALA A 751 -45.58 19.14 6.19
C ALA A 751 -44.24 18.52 5.78
N LEU A 752 -43.16 19.30 5.88
CA LEU A 752 -41.81 18.84 5.57
C LEU A 752 -41.29 17.90 6.65
N GLY A 753 -40.64 16.83 6.22
CA GLY A 753 -40.17 15.75 7.06
C GLY A 753 -38.92 15.08 6.51
N LYS A 754 -38.69 13.83 6.91
CA LYS A 754 -37.45 13.11 6.60
C LYS A 754 -37.29 12.82 5.11
N ILE A 755 -38.36 12.54 4.36
CA ILE A 755 -38.23 12.16 2.94
C ILE A 755 -37.97 13.41 2.07
N SER A 756 -38.58 14.54 2.45
CA SER A 756 -38.49 15.82 1.72
C SER A 756 -37.23 16.62 2.06
N LEU A 757 -36.72 16.61 3.30
CA LEU A 757 -35.52 17.37 3.69
C LEU A 757 -34.36 16.52 4.21
N GLY A 758 -34.61 15.27 4.58
CA GLY A 758 -33.59 14.38 5.15
C GLY A 758 -32.78 13.61 4.10
N SER A 759 -31.92 12.73 4.60
CA SER A 759 -31.10 11.83 3.81
C SER A 759 -31.87 10.58 3.37
N GLY A 760 -31.45 10.00 2.23
CA GLY A 760 -31.93 8.69 1.76
C GLY A 760 -33.08 8.70 0.75
N SER A 761 -33.42 9.85 0.15
CA SER A 761 -34.40 9.91 -0.94
C SER A 761 -33.99 10.90 -2.03
N LYS A 762 -34.14 10.48 -3.30
CA LYS A 762 -33.96 11.34 -4.49
C LYS A 762 -35.12 12.31 -4.68
N ALA A 763 -36.24 12.10 -3.99
CA ALA A 763 -37.36 13.03 -3.96
C ALA A 763 -37.13 14.21 -2.99
N SER A 764 -36.01 14.21 -2.25
CA SER A 764 -35.64 15.30 -1.36
C SER A 764 -35.51 16.63 -2.11
N LEU A 765 -36.04 17.69 -1.50
CA LEU A 765 -35.98 19.06 -2.00
C LEU A 765 -34.52 19.53 -2.11
N LEU A 766 -33.66 19.16 -1.15
CA LEU A 766 -32.23 19.50 -1.17
C LEU A 766 -31.51 18.84 -2.36
N TYR A 767 -31.89 17.61 -2.71
CA TYR A 767 -31.35 16.92 -3.87
C TYR A 767 -31.76 17.61 -5.19
N ARG A 768 -33.04 17.99 -5.29
CA ARG A 768 -33.57 18.70 -6.47
C ARG A 768 -32.95 20.09 -6.63
N LEU A 769 -32.78 20.82 -5.53
CA LEU A 769 -32.04 22.09 -5.49
C LEU A 769 -30.61 21.90 -6.00
N SER A 770 -29.89 20.90 -5.48
CA SER A 770 -28.51 20.63 -5.90
C SER A 770 -28.39 20.29 -7.38
N ARG A 771 -29.39 19.62 -7.96
CA ARG A 771 -29.36 19.18 -9.36
C ARG A 771 -29.76 20.28 -10.34
N ASN A 772 -30.77 21.09 -10.00
CA ASN A 772 -31.34 22.09 -10.90
C ASN A 772 -30.65 23.46 -10.76
N CYS A 773 -30.34 23.88 -9.53
CA CYS A 773 -29.80 25.21 -9.22
C CYS A 773 -28.30 25.17 -8.84
N GLY A 774 -27.71 23.97 -8.80
CA GLY A 774 -26.32 23.75 -8.41
C GLY A 774 -26.13 23.49 -6.90
N PRO A 775 -24.96 22.96 -6.51
CA PRO A 775 -24.68 22.53 -5.14
C PRO A 775 -24.56 23.69 -4.15
N GLU A 776 -24.19 24.88 -4.61
CA GLU A 776 -24.06 26.06 -3.76
C GLU A 776 -25.42 26.53 -3.22
N ALA A 777 -26.48 26.51 -4.05
CA ALA A 777 -27.83 26.84 -3.63
C ALA A 777 -28.35 25.87 -2.56
N ALA A 778 -28.08 24.56 -2.73
CA ALA A 778 -28.42 23.56 -1.72
C ALA A 778 -27.65 23.78 -0.41
N ALA A 779 -26.37 24.15 -0.49
CA ALA A 779 -25.56 24.50 0.69
C ALA A 779 -26.12 25.72 1.42
N LYS A 780 -26.48 26.80 0.69
CA LYS A 780 -27.11 28.00 1.25
C LYS A 780 -28.42 27.68 1.96
N ALA A 781 -29.29 26.87 1.32
CA ALA A 781 -30.56 26.45 1.91
C ALA A 781 -30.38 25.66 3.22
N MET A 782 -29.43 24.72 3.26
CA MET A 782 -29.11 23.97 4.49
C MET A 782 -28.58 24.88 5.60
N CYS A 783 -27.73 25.86 5.26
CA CYS A 783 -27.21 26.81 6.25
C CYS A 783 -28.29 27.75 6.79
N ALA A 784 -29.20 28.21 5.93
CA ALA A 784 -30.32 29.04 6.34
C ALA A 784 -31.26 28.26 7.27
N LEU A 785 -31.51 26.98 6.94
CA LEU A 785 -32.32 26.09 7.76
C LEU A 785 -31.67 25.82 9.12
N SER A 786 -30.36 25.52 9.19
CA SER A 786 -29.67 25.24 10.47
C SER A 786 -29.70 26.44 11.42
N LYS A 787 -29.43 27.64 10.90
CA LYS A 787 -29.51 28.89 11.67
C LYS A 787 -30.92 29.20 12.15
N PHE A 788 -31.90 29.00 11.26
CA PHE A 788 -33.30 29.23 11.60
C PHE A 788 -33.78 28.27 12.68
N SER A 789 -33.53 26.97 12.50
CA SER A 789 -34.00 25.94 13.41
C SER A 789 -33.45 26.10 14.81
N SER A 790 -32.14 26.37 14.95
CA SER A 790 -31.51 26.57 16.25
C SER A 790 -32.11 27.76 17.02
N ARG A 791 -32.43 28.86 16.34
CA ARG A 791 -33.03 30.06 16.96
C ARG A 791 -34.51 29.87 17.27
N TRP A 792 -35.29 29.42 16.28
CA TRP A 792 -36.75 29.31 16.40
C TRP A 792 -37.17 28.25 17.43
N LEU A 793 -36.53 27.08 17.43
CA LEU A 793 -36.87 26.00 18.36
C LEU A 793 -36.58 26.40 19.81
N SER A 794 -35.55 27.23 20.03
CA SER A 794 -35.22 27.77 21.37
C SER A 794 -36.28 28.72 21.91
N GLU A 795 -36.99 29.45 21.03
CA GLU A 795 -38.07 30.36 21.43
C GLU A 795 -39.41 29.64 21.61
N GLN A 796 -39.75 28.71 20.72
CA GLN A 796 -41.02 27.98 20.79
C GLN A 796 -41.06 27.01 21.99
N GLY A 797 -39.92 26.38 22.28
CA GLY A 797 -39.83 25.31 23.27
C GLY A 797 -40.40 23.99 22.73
N PHE A 798 -39.57 22.95 22.71
CA PHE A 798 -40.00 21.59 22.40
C PHE A 798 -39.38 20.65 23.44
N SER A 799 -40.22 19.91 24.15
CA SER A 799 -39.81 19.00 25.22
C SER A 799 -40.65 17.75 25.17
N ILE A 800 -40.09 16.65 25.66
CA ILE A 800 -40.80 15.41 25.95
C ILE A 800 -40.88 15.24 27.46
N GLY A 801 -42.09 14.98 27.96
CA GLY A 801 -42.36 14.75 29.38
C GLY A 801 -42.75 13.30 29.65
N VAL A 802 -42.85 12.94 30.92
CA VAL A 802 -43.33 11.59 31.30
C VAL A 802 -44.76 11.35 30.81
N GLY A 803 -45.61 12.40 30.75
CA GLY A 803 -46.98 12.30 30.25
C GLY A 803 -47.13 12.01 28.75
N ASP A 804 -46.07 12.13 27.94
CA ASP A 804 -46.09 11.73 26.53
C ASP A 804 -45.81 10.22 26.35
N VAL A 805 -45.29 9.58 27.40
CA VAL A 805 -44.85 8.17 27.39
C VAL A 805 -45.73 7.29 28.28
N MET A 806 -46.46 7.87 29.24
CA MET A 806 -47.55 7.20 29.97
C MET A 806 -48.75 6.97 29.06
#